data_AF-A0A6I0VAT8-F1
#
_entry.id   AF-A0A6I0VAT8-F1
#
_cell.length_a   1.000
_cell.length_b   1.000
_cell.length_c   1.000
_cell.angle_alpha   90.00
_cell.angle_beta   90.00
_cell.angle_gamma   90.00
#
_symmetry.space_group_name_H-M   'P 1'
#
loop_
_entity.id
_entity.type
_entity.pdbx_description
1 polymer ?
#
loop_
_entity_poly.entity_id
_entity_poly.type
_entity_poly.pdbx_seq_one_letter_code
_entity_poly.pdbx_strand_id
1 'polypeptide(L)'
;MKDGATLHAFEWSFKTIMENIPDIAKAGYTSIQTEPIVKIKDNRKLGTGNWYLNWYYVYQPTDMSIGNYVVGSEDEFKEMCKMAHQYGLRIIVDSVSNHFTSDFDVIAKKWQNKAYFHEDKQISDYNNREDCTQHKLSGLWDLNTQDDTVTQGMADLLKQTVADGADGFRYDAAKHIELPDEVFGGKKSNYWNTILKNGSQYQYGEVLEDANVREADYANLFNSSSPRGGGITDSSYGHEVRNAVQFKNLGASHFTSHSKVTEDKSVNWVESHDNFANGEANIPQELSDEWIKYGWAGVTAQKNGMSLFFDRPYKDGGTYGTGGVGTYADGSGPFTENSKLGDAGSDLWKDPEVVAVNHFRNAMVGEDSSVSNCGDDNCLMVERYAGSVAQDGMVVANANGAEKNLAGQSTKLANGTYTDEVTGSTITVSGGKVTSGSVNAKSIAAFSNKTRSGKVSTAEAYPNKGTIPGESKLITLRSYQASDTTYTTSDGQSGSYKDGDTIKIGAKAKSDEVVTVTVKGTGADGEAIKHTYSYTKYGDPTYDPNDGTESPCDKDCQAWFKKNNLDPDCYINSREPCHWRNVNVTGIKVSGPTSMDLGSTQSVQLKADVTTNPAGKRANVTWTSSDTSVATVDSTGKVSGLKAGTVKITATAGTNQQSDSITINITGVKPEVSNVIYATKPAGWDKVYAYVYNDTTSKNNGTWPGVAMTQLTADDSCAKAGTYKYEVPDLGEGTYRVIFSNGSGSQTPGASQPGIEFSGKVSWDGSSAAVSAVNCNTPQPVPVESVSISGDGVKDGKLSLKSGASVQLTATVNPSNATDKTISWTSSNSSVAKVSDGKVTAVKAGTATITATAGGKTASVVVTVADNPVPVSSVSISGDGVKDGKLKLESGASAQLTATVSPSNATDRKVSWTSSDSSVANVMGTG
;
A
#
# COMPACT_ATOMS: atom_id res chain seq x y z
N MET A 1 -9.44 -6.79 11.89
CA MET A 1 -10.23 -7.91 11.32
C MET A 1 -11.30 -8.31 12.33
N LYS A 2 -11.25 -9.47 13.01
CA LYS A 2 -12.36 -9.94 13.88
C LYS A 2 -12.98 -8.89 14.83
N ASP A 3 -12.15 -8.19 15.60
CA ASP A 3 -12.63 -7.31 16.68
C ASP A 3 -12.79 -5.83 16.29
N GLY A 4 -12.55 -5.48 15.02
CA GLY A 4 -12.55 -4.10 14.54
C GLY A 4 -13.48 -3.91 13.34
N ALA A 5 -13.61 -2.64 12.92
CA ALA A 5 -14.35 -2.31 11.71
C ALA A 5 -13.55 -2.67 10.45
N THR A 6 -14.23 -3.17 9.42
CA THR A 6 -13.68 -3.43 8.08
C THR A 6 -14.38 -2.54 7.06
N LEU A 7 -13.60 -1.87 6.21
CA LEU A 7 -14.11 -1.14 5.06
C LEU A 7 -14.18 -2.08 3.87
N HIS A 8 -15.37 -2.32 3.33
CA HIS A 8 -15.53 -2.93 2.01
C HIS A 8 -15.33 -1.84 0.96
N ALA A 9 -14.14 -1.80 0.38
CA ALA A 9 -13.74 -0.84 -0.65
C ALA A 9 -14.28 -1.32 -2.02
N PHE A 10 -15.61 -1.38 -2.13
CA PHE A 10 -16.33 -1.98 -3.24
C PHE A 10 -15.96 -1.32 -4.57
N GLU A 11 -15.37 -2.10 -5.47
CA GLU A 11 -14.84 -1.69 -6.78
C GLU A 11 -13.69 -0.66 -6.75
N TRP A 12 -13.08 -0.39 -5.59
CA TRP A 12 -11.93 0.51 -5.53
C TRP A 12 -10.69 -0.15 -6.15
N SER A 13 -9.94 0.60 -6.95
CA SER A 13 -8.64 0.13 -7.42
C SER A 13 -7.60 0.08 -6.28
N PHE A 14 -6.58 -0.78 -6.40
CA PHE A 14 -5.46 -0.82 -5.46
C PHE A 14 -4.80 0.54 -5.30
N LYS A 15 -4.72 1.28 -6.42
CA LYS A 15 -4.25 2.66 -6.48
C LYS A 15 -5.10 3.62 -5.67
N THR A 16 -6.42 3.50 -5.74
CA THR A 16 -7.38 4.28 -4.97
C THR A 16 -7.30 3.94 -3.49
N ILE A 17 -7.19 2.65 -3.16
CA ILE A 17 -6.98 2.21 -1.77
C ILE A 17 -5.70 2.83 -1.21
N MET A 18 -4.57 2.72 -1.93
CA MET A 18 -3.29 3.30 -1.50
C MET A 18 -3.37 4.79 -1.16
N GLU A 19 -4.10 5.55 -1.96
CA GLU A 19 -4.26 7.00 -1.76
C GLU A 19 -5.06 7.33 -0.51
N ASN A 20 -5.95 6.45 -0.07
CA ASN A 20 -6.86 6.65 1.05
C ASN A 20 -6.42 5.93 2.33
N ILE A 21 -5.38 5.08 2.29
CA ILE A 21 -4.89 4.33 3.47
C ILE A 21 -4.70 5.21 4.72
N PRO A 22 -4.10 6.42 4.65
CA PRO A 22 -3.97 7.28 5.83
C PRO A 22 -5.32 7.65 6.45
N ASP A 23 -6.30 7.98 5.61
CA ASP A 23 -7.63 8.38 6.04
C ASP A 23 -8.47 7.18 6.50
N ILE A 24 -8.34 6.02 5.86
CA ILE A 24 -8.95 4.75 6.30
C ILE A 24 -8.46 4.37 7.70
N ALA A 25 -7.15 4.51 7.95
CA ALA A 25 -6.58 4.28 9.27
C ALA A 25 -7.05 5.32 10.30
N LYS A 26 -7.15 6.59 9.91
CA LYS A 26 -7.67 7.68 10.76
C LYS A 26 -9.17 7.51 11.04
N ALA A 27 -9.92 6.92 10.13
CA ALA A 27 -11.34 6.61 10.28
C ALA A 27 -11.61 5.41 11.21
N GLY A 28 -10.57 4.78 11.74
CA GLY A 28 -10.69 3.70 12.71
C GLY A 28 -10.97 2.34 12.09
N TYR A 29 -10.86 2.16 10.78
CA TYR A 29 -10.89 0.82 10.21
C TYR A 29 -9.63 0.05 10.60
N THR A 30 -9.79 -1.26 10.80
CA THR A 30 -8.68 -2.17 11.10
C THR A 30 -8.33 -3.07 9.92
N SER A 31 -9.23 -3.13 8.94
CA SER A 31 -9.07 -3.91 7.72
C SER A 31 -9.80 -3.28 6.54
N ILE A 32 -9.34 -3.63 5.35
CA ILE A 32 -9.94 -3.29 4.06
C ILE A 32 -10.27 -4.62 3.36
N GLN A 33 -11.48 -4.76 2.85
CA GLN A 33 -11.84 -5.81 1.90
C GLN A 33 -11.79 -5.25 0.48
N THR A 34 -11.06 -5.94 -0.40
CA THR A 34 -11.01 -5.66 -1.85
C THR A 34 -11.99 -6.53 -2.62
N GLU A 35 -12.32 -6.14 -3.84
CA GLU A 35 -12.98 -7.01 -4.82
C GLU A 35 -12.09 -8.17 -5.28
N PRO A 36 -12.66 -9.13 -6.05
CA PRO A 36 -11.88 -10.19 -6.68
C PRO A 36 -10.70 -9.66 -7.49
N ILE A 37 -9.51 -10.16 -7.14
CA ILE A 37 -8.25 -9.65 -7.69
C ILE A 37 -7.74 -10.43 -8.90
N VAL A 38 -8.38 -11.54 -9.26
CA VAL A 38 -7.94 -12.40 -10.34
C VAL A 38 -8.32 -11.84 -11.71
N LYS A 39 -7.76 -12.39 -12.78
CA LYS A 39 -8.18 -12.08 -14.15
C LYS A 39 -9.64 -12.45 -14.36
N ILE A 40 -10.37 -11.51 -14.94
CA ILE A 40 -11.80 -11.61 -15.19
C ILE A 40 -12.10 -11.49 -16.68
N LYS A 41 -13.36 -11.75 -17.04
CA LYS A 41 -13.84 -11.54 -18.40
C LYS A 41 -13.78 -10.05 -18.76
N ASP A 42 -13.08 -9.72 -19.84
CA ASP A 42 -12.98 -8.34 -20.32
C ASP A 42 -14.28 -7.89 -21.01
N ASN A 43 -14.95 -6.93 -20.39
CA ASN A 43 -16.22 -6.38 -20.84
C ASN A 43 -16.12 -4.90 -21.24
N ARG A 44 -14.93 -4.30 -21.26
CA ARG A 44 -14.74 -2.83 -21.37
C ARG A 44 -15.40 -2.23 -22.60
N LYS A 45 -15.61 -3.04 -23.65
CA LYS A 45 -16.39 -2.72 -24.85
C LYS A 45 -17.86 -2.31 -24.60
N LEU A 46 -18.43 -2.64 -23.44
CA LEU A 46 -19.81 -2.29 -23.05
C LEU A 46 -19.90 -0.89 -22.40
N GLY A 47 -18.77 -0.21 -22.20
CA GLY A 47 -18.67 1.12 -21.61
C GLY A 47 -17.60 1.11 -20.53
N THR A 48 -16.47 1.78 -20.79
CA THR A 48 -15.27 1.72 -19.95
C THR A 48 -15.55 2.32 -18.56
N GLY A 49 -15.79 1.45 -17.57
CA GLY A 49 -15.90 1.82 -16.16
C GLY A 49 -17.31 2.16 -15.65
N ASN A 50 -18.36 2.02 -16.45
CA ASN A 50 -19.73 2.26 -15.96
C ASN A 50 -20.14 1.19 -14.94
N TRP A 51 -20.75 1.57 -13.83
CA TRP A 51 -21.20 0.67 -12.76
C TRP A 51 -22.28 -0.28 -13.24
N TYR A 52 -23.36 0.25 -13.84
CA TYR A 52 -24.57 -0.51 -14.18
C TYR A 52 -24.28 -1.72 -15.08
N LEU A 53 -23.33 -1.58 -16.02
CA LEU A 53 -23.04 -2.62 -17.00
C LEU A 53 -21.90 -3.56 -16.59
N ASN A 54 -21.09 -3.22 -15.58
CA ASN A 54 -19.79 -3.85 -15.41
C ASN A 54 -19.43 -4.33 -14.00
N TRP A 55 -20.11 -3.90 -12.92
CA TRP A 55 -19.71 -4.25 -11.55
C TRP A 55 -19.57 -5.78 -11.35
N TYR A 56 -20.59 -6.54 -11.75
CA TYR A 56 -20.64 -8.00 -11.54
C TYR A 56 -19.58 -8.81 -12.33
N TYR A 57 -18.76 -8.18 -13.19
CA TYR A 57 -17.73 -8.91 -13.92
C TYR A 57 -16.48 -9.18 -13.09
N VAL A 58 -16.25 -8.48 -11.98
CA VAL A 58 -15.19 -8.88 -11.03
C VAL A 58 -15.46 -10.31 -10.49
N TYR A 59 -16.72 -10.73 -10.44
CA TYR A 59 -17.17 -12.07 -10.08
C TYR A 59 -17.15 -13.08 -11.25
N GLN A 60 -16.52 -12.76 -12.38
CA GLN A 60 -16.41 -13.66 -13.53
C GLN A 60 -14.96 -13.98 -13.90
N PRO A 61 -14.26 -14.81 -13.09
CA PRO A 61 -12.88 -15.19 -13.38
C PRO A 61 -12.73 -15.89 -14.73
N THR A 62 -11.63 -15.60 -15.40
CA THR A 62 -11.15 -16.33 -16.60
C THR A 62 -9.86 -17.08 -16.33
N ASP A 63 -9.12 -16.70 -15.29
CA ASP A 63 -7.89 -17.33 -14.82
C ASP A 63 -7.71 -17.10 -13.32
N MET A 64 -7.03 -18.02 -12.63
CA MET A 64 -6.51 -17.89 -11.27
C MET A 64 -5.16 -17.15 -11.22
N SER A 65 -5.00 -16.06 -11.98
CA SER A 65 -3.81 -15.20 -11.92
C SER A 65 -4.22 -13.80 -11.46
N ILE A 66 -3.42 -13.18 -10.61
CA ILE A 66 -3.72 -11.86 -10.04
C ILE A 66 -3.58 -10.77 -11.10
N GLY A 67 -4.53 -9.84 -11.10
CA GLY A 67 -4.57 -8.64 -11.90
C GLY A 67 -5.80 -8.57 -12.81
N ASN A 68 -6.51 -7.44 -12.79
CA ASN A 68 -7.57 -7.14 -13.75
C ASN A 68 -7.72 -5.63 -13.99
N TYR A 69 -8.56 -5.26 -14.95
CA TYR A 69 -8.72 -3.86 -15.38
C TYR A 69 -9.51 -2.98 -14.39
N VAL A 70 -10.16 -3.57 -13.39
CA VAL A 70 -10.90 -2.83 -12.36
C VAL A 70 -10.00 -2.50 -11.18
N VAL A 71 -9.42 -3.53 -10.54
CA VAL A 71 -8.66 -3.33 -9.31
C VAL A 71 -7.18 -2.97 -9.56
N GLY A 72 -6.60 -3.41 -10.68
CA GLY A 72 -5.19 -3.17 -11.02
C GLY A 72 -4.36 -4.46 -11.11
N SER A 73 -3.05 -4.30 -11.18
CA SER A 73 -2.04 -5.35 -11.35
C SER A 73 -1.59 -6.01 -10.02
N GLU A 74 -0.93 -7.16 -10.12
CA GLU A 74 -0.34 -7.85 -8.96
C GLU A 74 0.75 -7.02 -8.25
N ASP A 75 1.55 -6.25 -9.00
CA ASP A 75 2.57 -5.37 -8.40
C ASP A 75 1.92 -4.22 -7.60
N GLU A 76 0.82 -3.65 -8.10
CA GLU A 76 0.04 -2.64 -7.37
C GLU A 76 -0.63 -3.24 -6.14
N PHE A 77 -1.08 -4.49 -6.20
CA PHE A 77 -1.61 -5.21 -5.05
C PHE A 77 -0.56 -5.37 -3.94
N LYS A 78 0.65 -5.80 -4.29
CA LYS A 78 1.80 -5.93 -3.36
C LYS A 78 2.16 -4.58 -2.72
N GLU A 79 2.19 -3.52 -3.52
CA GLU A 79 2.47 -2.16 -3.04
C GLU A 79 1.39 -1.69 -2.05
N MET A 80 0.11 -1.92 -2.39
CA MET A 80 -1.04 -1.59 -1.55
C MET A 80 -0.99 -2.32 -0.21
N CYS A 81 -0.76 -3.63 -0.20
CA CYS A 81 -0.64 -4.42 1.03
C CYS A 81 0.50 -3.91 1.91
N LYS A 82 1.68 -3.67 1.32
CA LYS A 82 2.85 -3.13 2.04
C LYS A 82 2.55 -1.77 2.66
N MET A 83 1.86 -0.88 1.95
CA MET A 83 1.46 0.42 2.47
C MET A 83 0.42 0.29 3.60
N ALA A 84 -0.58 -0.57 3.43
CA ALA A 84 -1.63 -0.77 4.44
C ALA A 84 -1.05 -1.26 5.77
N HIS A 85 -0.08 -2.19 5.71
CA HIS A 85 0.63 -2.69 6.89
C HIS A 85 1.42 -1.61 7.62
N GLN A 86 1.95 -0.58 6.94
CA GLN A 86 2.64 0.55 7.59
C GLN A 86 1.70 1.37 8.48
N TYR A 87 0.40 1.39 8.15
CA TYR A 87 -0.65 2.05 8.93
C TYR A 87 -1.38 1.11 9.89
N GLY A 88 -0.93 -0.15 10.00
CA GLY A 88 -1.55 -1.16 10.85
C GLY A 88 -2.88 -1.72 10.32
N LEU A 89 -3.24 -1.41 9.07
CA LEU A 89 -4.39 -1.98 8.38
C LEU A 89 -4.07 -3.38 7.88
N ARG A 90 -5.12 -4.20 7.77
CA ARG A 90 -5.05 -5.58 7.23
C ARG A 90 -5.86 -5.71 5.95
N ILE A 91 -5.43 -6.55 5.03
CA ILE A 91 -6.11 -6.73 3.73
C ILE A 91 -6.86 -8.06 3.70
N ILE A 92 -8.16 -7.98 3.42
CA ILE A 92 -9.03 -9.12 3.13
C ILE A 92 -9.29 -9.11 1.63
N VAL A 93 -9.02 -10.22 0.95
CA VAL A 93 -9.27 -10.35 -0.49
C VAL A 93 -10.55 -11.13 -0.71
N ASP A 94 -11.45 -10.59 -1.54
CA ASP A 94 -12.57 -11.37 -2.05
C ASP A 94 -12.06 -12.45 -3.03
N SER A 95 -12.40 -13.70 -2.76
CA SER A 95 -11.97 -14.87 -3.51
C SER A 95 -13.16 -15.59 -4.11
N VAL A 96 -13.29 -15.47 -5.43
CA VAL A 96 -14.22 -16.27 -6.24
C VAL A 96 -13.67 -17.69 -6.35
N SER A 97 -14.02 -18.51 -5.36
CA SER A 97 -13.51 -19.88 -5.20
C SER A 97 -14.46 -20.96 -5.73
N ASN A 98 -15.68 -20.60 -6.14
CA ASN A 98 -16.71 -21.53 -6.58
C ASN A 98 -16.73 -21.76 -8.10
N HIS A 99 -16.57 -20.71 -8.89
CA HIS A 99 -16.89 -20.75 -10.32
C HIS A 99 -15.96 -19.86 -11.15
N PHE A 100 -15.98 -20.08 -12.47
CA PHE A 100 -15.45 -19.16 -13.48
C PHE A 100 -16.62 -18.48 -14.23
N THR A 101 -16.30 -17.53 -15.11
CA THR A 101 -17.26 -16.88 -16.01
C THR A 101 -18.17 -17.88 -16.72
N SER A 102 -19.38 -17.46 -17.11
CA SER A 102 -20.33 -18.28 -17.89
C SER A 102 -19.86 -18.56 -19.32
N ASP A 103 -18.85 -17.83 -19.80
CA ASP A 103 -18.32 -17.90 -21.16
C ASP A 103 -17.08 -18.80 -21.22
N PHE A 104 -17.30 -20.09 -21.54
CA PHE A 104 -16.25 -21.10 -21.54
C PHE A 104 -15.08 -20.76 -22.49
N ASP A 105 -15.38 -20.08 -23.59
CA ASP A 105 -14.43 -19.86 -24.69
C ASP A 105 -13.33 -18.85 -24.32
N VAL A 106 -13.62 -17.96 -23.36
CA VAL A 106 -12.67 -16.94 -22.87
C VAL A 106 -11.88 -17.38 -21.64
N ILE A 107 -12.18 -18.56 -21.07
CA ILE A 107 -11.40 -19.13 -19.97
C ILE A 107 -9.98 -19.45 -20.46
N ALA A 108 -8.97 -19.12 -19.65
CA ALA A 108 -7.58 -19.37 -19.98
C ALA A 108 -7.34 -20.85 -20.32
N LYS A 109 -6.56 -21.12 -21.37
CA LYS A 109 -6.36 -22.48 -21.93
C LYS A 109 -5.98 -23.54 -20.90
N LYS A 110 -5.24 -23.19 -19.85
CA LYS A 110 -4.87 -24.13 -18.78
C LYS A 110 -6.07 -24.62 -17.95
N TRP A 111 -7.12 -23.80 -17.85
CA TRP A 111 -8.36 -24.11 -17.12
C TRP A 111 -9.51 -24.51 -18.04
N GLN A 112 -9.38 -24.33 -19.35
CA GLN A 112 -10.40 -24.63 -20.36
C GLN A 112 -10.54 -26.15 -20.62
N ASN A 113 -10.76 -26.92 -19.55
CA ASN A 113 -11.02 -28.35 -19.58
C ASN A 113 -12.31 -28.62 -18.81
N LYS A 114 -13.32 -29.17 -19.51
CA LYS A 114 -14.63 -29.45 -18.89
C LYS A 114 -14.57 -30.40 -17.70
N ALA A 115 -13.51 -31.21 -17.54
CA ALA A 115 -13.32 -32.08 -16.37
C ALA A 115 -13.02 -31.30 -15.08
N TYR A 116 -12.54 -30.07 -15.18
CA TYR A 116 -12.30 -29.17 -14.04
C TYR A 116 -13.56 -28.46 -13.55
N PHE A 117 -14.71 -28.75 -14.17
CA PHE A 117 -15.99 -28.20 -13.81
C PHE A 117 -16.98 -29.34 -13.55
N HIS A 118 -17.97 -29.10 -12.71
CA HIS A 118 -19.10 -30.01 -12.55
C HIS A 118 -19.94 -30.06 -13.85
N GLU A 119 -21.00 -30.87 -13.82
CA GLU A 119 -21.89 -31.04 -14.97
C GLU A 119 -22.37 -29.67 -15.50
N ASP A 120 -22.44 -29.53 -16.84
CA ASP A 120 -22.94 -28.33 -17.51
C ASP A 120 -24.46 -28.21 -17.36
N LYS A 121 -24.87 -27.92 -16.12
CA LYS A 121 -26.26 -27.92 -15.68
C LYS A 121 -26.48 -26.78 -14.71
N GLN A 122 -27.60 -26.10 -14.85
CA GLN A 122 -28.01 -25.00 -13.98
C GLN A 122 -28.67 -25.56 -12.70
N ILE A 123 -28.43 -24.92 -11.56
CA ILE A 123 -29.19 -25.19 -10.33
C ILE A 123 -30.69 -25.08 -10.63
N SER A 124 -31.44 -26.12 -10.30
CA SER A 124 -32.88 -26.19 -10.57
C SER A 124 -33.76 -26.15 -9.32
N ASP A 125 -33.23 -26.59 -8.19
CA ASP A 125 -33.87 -26.60 -6.88
C ASP A 125 -32.91 -26.10 -5.80
N TYR A 126 -33.11 -24.85 -5.37
CA TYR A 126 -32.32 -24.22 -4.32
C TYR A 126 -32.53 -24.84 -2.93
N ASN A 127 -33.49 -25.76 -2.75
CA ASN A 127 -33.64 -26.52 -1.50
C ASN A 127 -32.88 -27.85 -1.52
N ASN A 128 -32.29 -28.24 -2.65
CA ASN A 128 -31.53 -29.47 -2.76
C ASN A 128 -30.03 -29.18 -2.59
N ARG A 129 -29.42 -29.72 -1.54
CA ARG A 129 -28.01 -29.48 -1.20
C ARG A 129 -27.03 -29.94 -2.28
N GLU A 130 -27.30 -31.10 -2.90
CA GLU A 130 -26.48 -31.60 -4.02
C GLU A 130 -26.66 -30.70 -5.24
N ASP A 131 -27.89 -30.35 -5.60
CA ASP A 131 -28.17 -29.44 -6.73
C ASP A 131 -27.46 -28.09 -6.53
N CYS A 132 -27.52 -27.51 -5.33
CA CYS A 132 -26.87 -26.24 -5.00
C CYS A 132 -25.35 -26.25 -5.03
N THR A 133 -24.71 -27.40 -4.84
CA THR A 133 -23.24 -27.48 -4.72
C THR A 133 -22.54 -28.12 -5.92
N GLN A 134 -23.31 -28.81 -6.78
CA GLN A 134 -22.75 -29.60 -7.88
C GLN A 134 -23.18 -29.08 -9.26
N HIS A 135 -23.82 -27.91 -9.34
CA HIS A 135 -24.33 -27.32 -10.57
C HIS A 135 -24.15 -25.80 -10.60
N LYS A 136 -24.29 -25.22 -11.79
CA LYS A 136 -24.00 -23.83 -12.10
C LYS A 136 -24.93 -22.86 -11.37
N LEU A 137 -24.33 -21.96 -10.60
CA LEU A 137 -24.94 -20.72 -10.14
C LEU A 137 -25.01 -19.73 -11.31
N SER A 138 -26.21 -19.26 -11.66
CA SER A 138 -26.41 -18.23 -12.71
C SER A 138 -25.67 -18.45 -14.04
N GLY A 139 -25.51 -19.71 -14.47
CA GLY A 139 -24.81 -20.10 -15.70
C GLY A 139 -23.27 -20.06 -15.62
N LEU A 140 -22.70 -19.70 -14.47
CA LEU A 140 -21.26 -19.63 -14.22
C LEU A 140 -20.67 -21.04 -14.18
N TRP A 141 -19.50 -21.24 -14.77
CA TRP A 141 -18.88 -22.56 -14.83
C TRP A 141 -18.42 -23.00 -13.44
N ASP A 142 -19.17 -23.92 -12.85
CA ASP A 142 -18.99 -24.42 -11.48
C ASP A 142 -17.76 -25.33 -11.38
N LEU A 143 -16.80 -24.95 -10.55
CA LEU A 143 -15.54 -25.69 -10.41
C LEU A 143 -15.81 -27.07 -9.81
N ASN A 144 -15.17 -28.09 -10.36
CA ASN A 144 -15.19 -29.43 -9.79
C ASN A 144 -14.31 -29.48 -8.54
N THR A 145 -14.87 -29.08 -7.40
CA THR A 145 -14.16 -28.95 -6.12
C THR A 145 -13.75 -30.31 -5.53
N GLN A 146 -14.24 -31.42 -6.08
CA GLN A 146 -13.77 -32.77 -5.75
C GLN A 146 -12.56 -33.20 -6.58
N ASP A 147 -12.11 -32.40 -7.55
CA ASP A 147 -10.89 -32.64 -8.32
C ASP A 147 -9.66 -32.06 -7.61
N ASP A 148 -8.63 -32.89 -7.41
CA ASP A 148 -7.41 -32.50 -6.71
C ASP A 148 -6.61 -31.42 -7.47
N THR A 149 -6.70 -31.37 -8.81
CA THR A 149 -6.01 -30.36 -9.64
C THR A 149 -6.65 -28.99 -9.44
N VAL A 150 -7.98 -28.94 -9.46
CA VAL A 150 -8.76 -27.73 -9.18
C VAL A 150 -8.50 -27.25 -7.75
N THR A 151 -8.54 -28.18 -6.80
CA THR A 151 -8.23 -27.93 -5.38
C THR A 151 -6.83 -27.32 -5.20
N GLN A 152 -5.82 -27.93 -5.81
CA GLN A 152 -4.44 -27.46 -5.69
C GLN A 152 -4.24 -26.11 -6.38
N GLY A 153 -4.87 -25.90 -7.54
CA GLY A 153 -4.88 -24.63 -8.25
C GLY A 153 -5.36 -23.46 -7.41
N MET A 154 -6.51 -23.62 -6.76
CA MET A 154 -7.04 -22.60 -5.86
C MET A 154 -6.14 -22.43 -4.63
N ALA A 155 -5.64 -23.53 -4.05
CA ALA A 155 -4.74 -23.45 -2.90
C ALA A 155 -3.44 -22.69 -3.23
N ASP A 156 -2.89 -22.86 -4.43
CA ASP A 156 -1.68 -22.15 -4.89
C ASP A 156 -1.95 -20.66 -5.08
N LEU A 157 -3.08 -20.30 -5.69
CA LEU A 157 -3.52 -18.90 -5.79
C LEU A 157 -3.60 -18.26 -4.41
N LEU A 158 -4.33 -18.86 -3.46
CA LEU A 158 -4.52 -18.26 -2.14
C LEU A 158 -3.20 -18.12 -1.36
N LYS A 159 -2.29 -19.09 -1.49
CA LYS A 159 -0.94 -18.98 -0.90
C LYS A 159 -0.12 -17.88 -1.55
N GLN A 160 -0.19 -17.72 -2.87
CA GLN A 160 0.45 -16.60 -3.57
C GLN A 160 -0.12 -15.27 -3.07
N THR A 161 -1.45 -15.14 -3.00
CA THR A 161 -2.11 -13.93 -2.52
C THR A 161 -1.69 -13.55 -1.08
N VAL A 162 -1.51 -14.53 -0.19
CA VAL A 162 -0.94 -14.29 1.16
C VAL A 162 0.54 -13.90 1.09
N ALA A 163 1.34 -14.56 0.25
CA ALA A 163 2.75 -14.21 0.05
C ALA A 163 2.94 -12.78 -0.50
N ASP A 164 1.96 -12.32 -1.29
CA ASP A 164 1.92 -10.98 -1.87
C ASP A 164 1.43 -9.90 -0.89
N GLY A 165 0.87 -10.30 0.25
CA GLY A 165 0.59 -9.42 1.38
C GLY A 165 -0.83 -9.45 1.94
N ALA A 166 -1.74 -10.28 1.40
CA ALA A 166 -3.06 -10.46 1.98
C ALA A 166 -2.99 -11.02 3.41
N ASP A 167 -3.88 -10.55 4.28
CA ASP A 167 -4.02 -11.05 5.65
C ASP A 167 -5.25 -11.96 5.82
N GLY A 168 -6.19 -11.95 4.87
CA GLY A 168 -7.44 -12.68 4.97
C GLY A 168 -8.19 -12.84 3.66
N PHE A 169 -9.26 -13.64 3.72
CA PHE A 169 -10.14 -13.91 2.57
C PHE A 169 -11.62 -13.80 2.93
N ARG A 170 -12.40 -13.22 2.02
CA ARG A 170 -13.86 -13.41 1.90
C ARG A 170 -14.08 -14.42 0.78
N TYR A 171 -14.70 -15.56 1.07
CA TYR A 171 -15.00 -16.57 0.05
C TYR A 171 -16.37 -16.31 -0.55
N ASP A 172 -16.39 -15.88 -1.80
CA ASP A 172 -17.59 -15.70 -2.61
C ASP A 172 -18.35 -17.02 -2.78
N ALA A 173 -19.68 -16.94 -2.72
CA ALA A 173 -20.56 -18.08 -2.97
C ALA A 173 -20.17 -19.34 -2.18
N ALA A 174 -19.61 -19.20 -0.97
CA ALA A 174 -19.08 -20.33 -0.20
C ALA A 174 -20.14 -21.41 0.10
N LYS A 175 -21.42 -21.00 0.18
CA LYS A 175 -22.59 -21.91 0.26
C LYS A 175 -22.62 -22.94 -0.88
N HIS A 176 -22.12 -22.61 -2.06
CA HIS A 176 -22.19 -23.45 -3.25
C HIS A 176 -21.04 -24.47 -3.34
N ILE A 177 -20.18 -24.57 -2.32
CA ILE A 177 -19.09 -25.56 -2.28
C ILE A 177 -19.33 -26.54 -1.14
N GLU A 178 -19.41 -27.85 -1.44
CA GLU A 178 -19.71 -28.88 -0.45
C GLU A 178 -18.76 -28.90 0.77
N LEU A 179 -19.31 -29.23 1.94
CA LEU A 179 -18.52 -29.44 3.15
C LEU A 179 -17.74 -30.77 3.07
N PRO A 180 -16.60 -30.91 3.78
CA PRO A 180 -15.75 -32.09 3.68
C PRO A 180 -16.41 -33.44 4.03
N ASP A 181 -17.50 -33.42 4.78
CA ASP A 181 -18.25 -34.60 5.20
C ASP A 181 -19.44 -34.93 4.29
N GLU A 182 -19.81 -34.04 3.37
CA GLU A 182 -20.85 -34.26 2.37
C GLU A 182 -20.35 -35.22 1.27
N VAL A 183 -21.25 -36.09 0.80
CA VAL A 183 -20.95 -37.11 -0.22
C VAL A 183 -21.92 -36.97 -1.37
N PHE A 184 -21.42 -36.51 -2.52
CA PHE A 184 -22.19 -36.35 -3.76
C PHE A 184 -21.53 -37.13 -4.88
N GLY A 185 -22.33 -37.75 -5.75
CA GLY A 185 -21.80 -38.64 -6.80
C GLY A 185 -20.89 -39.78 -6.30
N GLY A 186 -21.00 -40.18 -5.01
CA GLY A 186 -20.15 -41.19 -4.37
C GLY A 186 -18.74 -40.70 -3.98
N LYS A 187 -18.47 -39.39 -4.01
CA LYS A 187 -17.19 -38.78 -3.68
C LYS A 187 -17.33 -37.78 -2.52
N LYS A 188 -16.25 -37.64 -1.74
CA LYS A 188 -16.06 -36.53 -0.80
C LYS A 188 -15.13 -35.50 -1.42
N SER A 189 -15.17 -34.30 -0.87
CA SER A 189 -14.29 -33.20 -1.27
C SER A 189 -13.19 -32.94 -0.24
N ASN A 190 -11.98 -32.67 -0.71
CA ASN A 190 -10.88 -32.19 0.13
C ASN A 190 -10.61 -30.69 -0.07
N TYR A 191 -11.52 -29.98 -0.75
CA TYR A 191 -11.34 -28.60 -1.17
C TYR A 191 -11.08 -27.66 0.01
N TRP A 192 -12.04 -27.51 0.92
CA TRP A 192 -11.91 -26.66 2.11
C TRP A 192 -10.73 -27.04 3.00
N ASN A 193 -10.49 -28.34 3.20
CA ASN A 193 -9.36 -28.85 3.99
C ASN A 193 -7.98 -28.46 3.44
N THR A 194 -7.93 -28.13 2.15
CA THR A 194 -6.70 -27.77 1.44
C THR A 194 -6.60 -26.26 1.29
N ILE A 195 -7.61 -25.60 0.73
CA ILE A 195 -7.54 -24.19 0.37
C ILE A 195 -7.50 -23.27 1.59
N LEU A 196 -8.09 -23.67 2.73
CA LEU A 196 -8.08 -22.86 3.96
C LEU A 196 -6.72 -22.89 4.68
N LYS A 197 -5.80 -23.79 4.28
CA LYS A 197 -4.42 -23.86 4.77
C LYS A 197 -3.49 -22.99 3.91
N ASN A 198 -3.86 -21.73 3.74
CA ASN A 198 -3.16 -20.76 2.89
C ASN A 198 -2.25 -19.79 3.67
N GLY A 199 -2.32 -19.78 5.01
CA GLY A 199 -1.48 -18.93 5.86
C GLY A 199 -2.10 -17.58 6.26
N SER A 200 -3.34 -17.31 5.82
CA SER A 200 -4.08 -16.11 6.23
C SER A 200 -4.41 -16.11 7.73
N GLN A 201 -4.64 -14.91 8.27
CA GLN A 201 -4.92 -14.67 9.69
C GLN A 201 -6.42 -14.73 10.01
N TYR A 202 -7.27 -14.37 9.05
CA TYR A 202 -8.73 -14.28 9.20
C TYR A 202 -9.42 -14.66 7.89
N GLN A 203 -10.45 -15.50 7.95
CA GLN A 203 -11.17 -15.95 6.77
C GLN A 203 -12.66 -16.08 7.07
N TYR A 204 -13.50 -15.77 6.11
CA TYR A 204 -14.93 -16.01 6.23
C TYR A 204 -15.56 -16.30 4.88
N GLY A 205 -16.69 -17.00 4.89
CA GLY A 205 -17.47 -17.27 3.69
C GLY A 205 -18.73 -16.44 3.60
N GLU A 206 -19.10 -16.06 2.38
CA GLU A 206 -20.48 -15.70 2.10
C GLU A 206 -21.34 -16.96 2.09
N VAL A 207 -22.15 -17.09 3.13
CA VAL A 207 -23.10 -18.19 3.30
C VAL A 207 -24.45 -17.56 3.60
N LEU A 208 -25.18 -17.22 2.54
CA LEU A 208 -26.53 -16.68 2.66
C LEU A 208 -27.46 -17.76 3.24
N GLU A 209 -28.06 -17.47 4.39
CA GLU A 209 -28.89 -18.39 5.17
C GLU A 209 -30.10 -18.87 4.38
N ASP A 210 -30.36 -20.17 4.41
CA ASP A 210 -31.48 -20.80 3.70
C ASP A 210 -31.83 -22.17 4.31
N ALA A 211 -32.94 -22.77 3.89
CA ALA A 211 -33.48 -24.00 4.48
C ALA A 211 -32.55 -25.22 4.35
N ASN A 212 -31.71 -25.27 3.31
CA ASN A 212 -30.84 -26.40 2.99
C ASN A 212 -29.36 -26.18 3.32
N VAL A 213 -29.04 -25.14 4.09
CA VAL A 213 -27.66 -24.73 4.38
C VAL A 213 -27.25 -25.23 5.76
N ARG A 214 -25.95 -25.50 5.92
CA ARG A 214 -25.35 -25.94 7.19
C ARG A 214 -24.52 -24.79 7.79
N GLU A 215 -25.16 -23.69 8.13
CA GLU A 215 -24.49 -22.43 8.51
C GLU A 215 -23.52 -22.61 9.67
N ALA A 216 -23.92 -23.32 10.72
CA ALA A 216 -23.07 -23.57 11.89
C ALA A 216 -21.80 -24.34 11.53
N ASP A 217 -21.87 -25.26 10.55
CA ASP A 217 -20.72 -26.06 10.13
C ASP A 217 -19.73 -25.24 9.31
N TYR A 218 -20.22 -24.37 8.40
CA TYR A 218 -19.37 -23.39 7.73
C TYR A 218 -18.74 -22.40 8.71
N ALA A 219 -19.52 -21.86 9.64
CA ALA A 219 -19.01 -20.94 10.65
C ALA A 219 -17.89 -21.57 11.48
N ASN A 220 -18.04 -22.84 11.87
CA ASN A 220 -17.00 -23.60 12.58
C ASN A 220 -15.79 -23.88 11.69
N LEU A 221 -15.99 -24.21 10.43
CA LEU A 221 -14.93 -24.45 9.45
C LEU A 221 -14.04 -23.21 9.29
N PHE A 222 -14.60 -22.05 8.96
CA PHE A 222 -13.83 -20.81 8.78
C PHE A 222 -13.22 -20.30 10.08
N ASN A 223 -13.91 -20.44 11.20
CA ASN A 223 -13.38 -20.04 12.51
C ASN A 223 -12.20 -20.92 12.95
N SER A 224 -12.23 -22.23 12.67
CA SER A 224 -11.16 -23.17 13.06
C SER A 224 -9.96 -23.15 12.13
N SER A 225 -10.14 -22.73 10.87
CA SER A 225 -9.06 -22.66 9.89
C SER A 225 -8.20 -21.39 9.97
N SER A 226 -8.60 -20.42 10.80
CA SER A 226 -7.96 -19.11 10.91
C SER A 226 -7.38 -18.89 12.32
N PRO A 227 -6.10 -18.50 12.47
CA PRO A 227 -5.46 -18.39 13.78
C PRO A 227 -6.04 -17.29 14.67
N ARG A 228 -6.79 -16.34 14.11
CA ARG A 228 -7.44 -15.23 14.83
C ARG A 228 -8.97 -15.23 14.70
N GLY A 229 -9.54 -16.39 14.42
CA GLY A 229 -10.97 -16.56 14.20
C GLY A 229 -11.39 -16.20 12.77
N GLY A 230 -12.66 -16.41 12.50
CA GLY A 230 -13.28 -16.37 11.18
C GLY A 230 -14.76 -16.67 11.31
N GLY A 231 -15.47 -16.84 10.19
CA GLY A 231 -16.91 -17.04 10.29
C GLY A 231 -17.64 -17.09 8.96
N ILE A 232 -18.91 -16.70 9.02
CA ILE A 232 -19.75 -16.51 7.83
C ILE A 232 -20.52 -15.20 7.93
N THR A 233 -21.05 -14.74 6.82
CA THR A 233 -22.03 -13.64 6.78
C THR A 233 -23.30 -14.00 7.57
N ASP A 234 -23.75 -13.12 8.46
CA ASP A 234 -25.06 -13.24 9.14
C ASP A 234 -26.10 -12.43 8.37
N SER A 235 -26.57 -13.03 7.29
CA SER A 235 -27.50 -12.43 6.34
C SER A 235 -28.88 -12.15 6.94
N SER A 236 -29.36 -12.98 7.89
CA SER A 236 -30.62 -12.76 8.58
C SER A 236 -30.52 -11.61 9.57
N TYR A 237 -29.42 -11.49 10.31
CA TYR A 237 -29.13 -10.31 11.11
C TYR A 237 -29.05 -9.05 10.24
N GLY A 238 -28.34 -9.12 9.11
CA GLY A 238 -28.28 -8.02 8.14
C GLY A 238 -29.68 -7.62 7.63
N HIS A 239 -30.57 -8.58 7.39
CA HIS A 239 -31.97 -8.32 7.03
C HIS A 239 -32.74 -7.61 8.16
N GLU A 240 -32.58 -8.03 9.42
CA GLU A 240 -33.21 -7.35 10.56
C GLU A 240 -32.70 -5.93 10.77
N VAL A 241 -31.40 -5.70 10.61
CA VAL A 241 -30.83 -4.35 10.63
C VAL A 241 -31.37 -3.52 9.47
N ARG A 242 -31.50 -4.08 8.26
CA ARG A 242 -32.16 -3.38 7.13
C ARG A 242 -33.60 -3.02 7.42
N ASN A 243 -34.38 -3.92 8.03
CA ASN A 243 -35.75 -3.61 8.45
C ASN A 243 -35.78 -2.41 9.39
N ALA A 244 -34.85 -2.35 10.36
CA ALA A 244 -34.76 -1.23 11.28
C ALA A 244 -34.57 0.11 10.54
N VAL A 245 -33.64 0.14 9.58
CA VAL A 245 -33.29 1.38 8.87
C VAL A 245 -34.29 1.75 7.78
N GLN A 246 -34.89 0.76 7.11
CA GLN A 246 -35.91 0.96 6.07
C GLN A 246 -37.23 1.43 6.68
N PHE A 247 -37.70 0.79 7.75
CA PHE A 247 -38.96 1.13 8.41
C PHE A 247 -38.82 2.21 9.47
N LYS A 248 -37.63 2.82 9.57
CA LYS A 248 -37.33 3.93 10.47
C LYS A 248 -37.67 3.60 11.92
N ASN A 249 -37.19 2.44 12.37
CA ASN A 249 -37.41 1.88 13.70
C ASN A 249 -36.10 1.24 14.18
N LEU A 250 -35.36 1.94 15.03
CA LEU A 250 -34.14 1.46 15.68
C LEU A 250 -34.41 0.64 16.96
N GLY A 251 -35.51 -0.11 17.03
CA GLY A 251 -35.81 -1.01 18.14
C GLY A 251 -34.67 -2.00 18.40
N ALA A 252 -34.23 -2.14 19.65
CA ALA A 252 -33.06 -2.93 20.03
C ALA A 252 -33.13 -4.42 19.61
N SER A 253 -34.32 -4.97 19.40
CA SER A 253 -34.51 -6.34 18.92
C SER A 253 -33.93 -6.57 17.53
N HIS A 254 -33.96 -5.56 16.64
CA HIS A 254 -33.36 -5.67 15.31
C HIS A 254 -31.84 -5.86 15.36
N PHE A 255 -31.20 -5.39 16.43
CA PHE A 255 -29.75 -5.42 16.61
C PHE A 255 -29.28 -6.54 17.55
N THR A 256 -30.19 -7.43 17.98
CA THR A 256 -29.85 -8.58 18.86
C THR A 256 -30.38 -9.92 18.34
N SER A 257 -31.13 -9.91 17.24
CA SER A 257 -31.74 -11.09 16.65
C SER A 257 -30.81 -11.82 15.68
N HIS A 258 -29.91 -12.64 16.23
CA HIS A 258 -29.08 -13.59 15.47
C HIS A 258 -29.76 -14.96 15.43
N SER A 259 -30.07 -15.49 14.25
CA SER A 259 -30.95 -16.66 14.13
C SER A 259 -30.26 -17.99 13.81
N LYS A 260 -29.08 -17.97 13.17
CA LYS A 260 -28.40 -19.19 12.68
C LYS A 260 -26.93 -19.34 13.08
N VAL A 261 -26.25 -18.24 13.38
CA VAL A 261 -24.82 -18.22 13.72
C VAL A 261 -24.59 -17.42 15.01
N THR A 262 -23.57 -17.79 15.79
CA THR A 262 -23.18 -17.01 16.96
C THR A 262 -22.42 -15.77 16.51
N GLU A 263 -22.69 -14.63 17.16
CA GLU A 263 -22.10 -13.32 16.81
C GLU A 263 -20.56 -13.36 16.76
N ASP A 264 -19.88 -14.18 17.58
CA ASP A 264 -18.41 -14.30 17.57
C ASP A 264 -17.82 -14.99 16.32
N LYS A 265 -18.68 -15.54 15.47
CA LYS A 265 -18.36 -16.18 14.18
C LYS A 265 -19.17 -15.58 13.04
N SER A 266 -19.69 -14.37 13.22
CA SER A 266 -20.43 -13.67 12.18
C SER A 266 -19.64 -12.52 11.57
N VAL A 267 -19.97 -12.24 10.32
CA VAL A 267 -19.66 -10.98 9.65
C VAL A 267 -20.98 -10.25 9.46
N ASN A 268 -21.09 -9.09 10.10
CA ASN A 268 -22.32 -8.32 10.20
C ASN A 268 -22.20 -7.05 9.35
N TRP A 269 -23.29 -6.66 8.71
CA TRP A 269 -23.38 -5.44 7.92
C TRP A 269 -24.74 -4.75 8.15
N VAL A 270 -24.85 -3.51 7.72
CA VAL A 270 -26.17 -2.90 7.46
C VAL A 270 -26.68 -3.42 6.13
N GLU A 271 -25.86 -3.40 5.11
CA GLU A 271 -26.15 -3.95 3.78
C GLU A 271 -24.90 -4.52 3.15
N SER A 272 -25.08 -5.42 2.19
CA SER A 272 -24.01 -5.92 1.33
C SER A 272 -24.05 -5.22 -0.04
N HIS A 273 -22.98 -5.42 -0.82
CA HIS A 273 -22.94 -5.00 -2.21
C HIS A 273 -24.07 -5.62 -3.04
N ASP A 274 -24.46 -6.87 -2.79
CA ASP A 274 -25.56 -7.52 -3.50
C ASP A 274 -26.91 -6.89 -3.20
N ASN A 275 -27.20 -6.57 -1.92
CA ASN A 275 -28.47 -5.94 -1.53
C ASN A 275 -28.65 -4.60 -2.25
N PHE A 276 -27.56 -3.85 -2.42
CA PHE A 276 -27.54 -2.56 -3.10
C PHE A 276 -27.56 -2.70 -4.62
N ALA A 277 -26.61 -3.46 -5.20
CA ALA A 277 -26.30 -3.44 -6.63
C ALA A 277 -27.31 -4.22 -7.49
N ASN A 278 -27.87 -5.32 -6.99
CA ASN A 278 -28.82 -6.14 -7.74
C ASN A 278 -30.23 -5.56 -7.74
N GLY A 279 -30.57 -4.70 -6.78
CA GLY A 279 -31.93 -4.21 -6.56
C GLY A 279 -32.89 -5.36 -6.22
N GLU A 280 -33.14 -5.61 -4.94
CA GLU A 280 -34.11 -6.64 -4.56
C GLU A 280 -35.55 -6.17 -4.83
N ALA A 281 -36.34 -7.00 -5.53
CA ALA A 281 -37.72 -6.70 -5.94
C ALA A 281 -38.70 -6.33 -4.80
N ASN A 282 -38.32 -6.62 -3.54
CA ASN A 282 -39.07 -6.33 -2.33
C ASN A 282 -38.39 -5.29 -1.41
N ILE A 283 -37.34 -4.63 -1.88
CA ILE A 283 -36.78 -3.43 -1.25
C ILE A 283 -37.22 -2.22 -2.07
N PRO A 284 -38.48 -1.74 -1.94
CA PRO A 284 -38.78 -0.41 -2.40
C PRO A 284 -37.99 0.55 -1.50
N GLN A 285 -37.13 1.36 -2.13
CA GLN A 285 -36.46 2.57 -1.63
C GLN A 285 -35.04 2.34 -1.07
N GLU A 286 -34.00 2.86 -1.77
CA GLU A 286 -32.62 2.84 -1.26
C GLU A 286 -32.55 3.46 0.15
N LEU A 287 -31.61 3.00 0.97
CA LEU A 287 -31.41 3.56 2.30
C LEU A 287 -30.66 4.88 2.16
N SER A 288 -31.11 5.92 2.88
CA SER A 288 -30.35 7.17 2.97
C SER A 288 -29.13 7.02 3.88
N ASP A 289 -28.07 7.77 3.61
CA ASP A 289 -26.88 7.90 4.47
C ASP A 289 -27.20 8.02 5.97
N GLU A 290 -28.16 8.89 6.32
CA GLU A 290 -28.57 9.12 7.72
C GLU A 290 -28.94 7.80 8.43
N TRP A 291 -29.74 6.96 7.77
CA TRP A 291 -30.23 5.70 8.31
C TRP A 291 -29.18 4.59 8.25
N ILE A 292 -28.30 4.59 7.23
CA ILE A 292 -27.14 3.69 7.19
C ILE A 292 -26.24 3.94 8.40
N LYS A 293 -25.99 5.20 8.76
CA LYS A 293 -25.19 5.54 9.96
C LYS A 293 -25.83 5.04 11.24
N TYR A 294 -27.16 5.16 11.41
CA TYR A 294 -27.84 4.63 12.59
C TYR A 294 -27.75 3.10 12.67
N GLY A 295 -27.91 2.42 11.54
CA GLY A 295 -27.68 0.98 11.45
C GLY A 295 -26.24 0.62 11.81
N TRP A 296 -25.27 1.37 11.29
CA TRP A 296 -23.84 1.16 11.56
C TRP A 296 -23.51 1.33 13.04
N ALA A 297 -24.08 2.33 13.71
CA ALA A 297 -23.94 2.52 15.16
C ALA A 297 -24.42 1.28 15.94
N GLY A 298 -25.56 0.70 15.55
CA GLY A 298 -26.10 -0.51 16.16
C GLY A 298 -25.31 -1.77 15.85
N VAL A 299 -24.76 -1.92 14.64
CA VAL A 299 -23.96 -3.08 14.24
C VAL A 299 -22.56 -3.04 14.85
N THR A 300 -21.87 -1.90 14.73
CA THR A 300 -20.43 -1.81 14.97
C THR A 300 -20.06 -1.52 16.42
N ALA A 301 -20.95 -0.91 17.22
CA ALA A 301 -20.65 -0.64 18.63
C ALA A 301 -20.64 -1.92 19.51
N GLN A 302 -21.17 -3.03 19.00
CA GLN A 302 -21.32 -4.29 19.73
C GLN A 302 -19.99 -5.02 19.98
N LYS A 303 -20.05 -6.10 20.77
CA LYS A 303 -18.88 -6.82 21.27
C LYS A 303 -18.30 -7.77 20.25
N ASN A 304 -19.13 -8.59 19.62
CA ASN A 304 -18.66 -9.66 18.76
C ASN A 304 -19.00 -9.34 17.30
N GLY A 305 -18.60 -10.24 16.41
CA GLY A 305 -18.77 -10.08 14.97
C GLY A 305 -17.78 -9.09 14.37
N MET A 306 -17.26 -9.46 13.20
CA MET A 306 -16.60 -8.48 12.34
C MET A 306 -17.68 -7.61 11.73
N SER A 307 -17.54 -6.28 11.82
CA SER A 307 -18.44 -5.38 11.10
C SER A 307 -17.86 -5.02 9.73
N LEU A 308 -18.71 -5.07 8.70
CA LEU A 308 -18.36 -4.77 7.33
C LEU A 308 -19.14 -3.53 6.86
N PHE A 309 -18.42 -2.43 6.69
CA PHE A 309 -18.98 -1.19 6.16
C PHE A 309 -18.96 -1.26 4.63
N PHE A 310 -20.12 -1.31 4.01
CA PHE A 310 -20.24 -1.25 2.56
C PHE A 310 -20.12 0.19 2.07
N ASP A 311 -19.04 0.51 1.34
CA ASP A 311 -18.89 1.83 0.73
C ASP A 311 -19.62 1.89 -0.62
N ARG A 312 -20.74 2.60 -0.64
CA ARG A 312 -21.57 2.80 -1.83
C ARG A 312 -20.86 3.65 -2.88
N PRO A 313 -21.21 3.50 -4.18
CA PRO A 313 -20.77 4.42 -5.22
C PRO A 313 -21.06 5.89 -4.89
N TYR A 314 -20.18 6.80 -5.30
CA TYR A 314 -20.39 8.23 -5.08
C TYR A 314 -21.63 8.72 -5.82
N LYS A 315 -22.51 9.42 -5.08
CA LYS A 315 -23.84 9.84 -5.54
C LYS A 315 -24.67 8.66 -6.03
N ASP A 316 -24.97 7.70 -5.16
CA ASP A 316 -25.86 6.60 -5.47
C ASP A 316 -27.27 7.07 -5.91
N GLY A 317 -27.94 6.19 -6.66
CA GLY A 317 -29.19 6.49 -7.36
C GLY A 317 -30.44 6.18 -6.55
N GLY A 318 -31.57 6.64 -7.09
CA GLY A 318 -32.95 6.32 -6.68
C GLY A 318 -33.58 7.21 -5.59
N THR A 319 -34.66 6.73 -4.95
CA THR A 319 -35.65 7.61 -4.26
C THR A 319 -35.08 8.32 -3.03
N TYR A 320 -34.06 7.73 -2.39
CA TYR A 320 -33.38 8.28 -1.21
C TYR A 320 -31.85 8.24 -1.32
N GLY A 321 -31.30 7.97 -2.51
CA GLY A 321 -29.87 8.12 -2.76
C GLY A 321 -29.40 9.56 -2.53
N THR A 322 -28.09 9.75 -2.52
CA THR A 322 -27.41 11.02 -2.17
C THR A 322 -27.53 12.13 -3.24
N GLY A 323 -28.49 12.00 -4.17
CA GLY A 323 -28.96 13.08 -5.05
C GLY A 323 -28.74 12.87 -6.55
N GLY A 324 -28.57 11.62 -7.03
CA GLY A 324 -28.50 11.32 -8.46
C GLY A 324 -29.74 10.61 -9.00
N VAL A 325 -29.98 10.74 -10.31
CA VAL A 325 -31.01 9.99 -11.04
C VAL A 325 -30.40 8.65 -11.45
N GLY A 326 -31.08 7.54 -11.16
CA GLY A 326 -30.59 6.20 -11.49
C GLY A 326 -30.53 5.95 -13.00
N THR A 327 -29.72 4.99 -13.43
CA THR A 327 -29.43 4.69 -14.85
C THR A 327 -30.49 3.87 -15.55
N TYR A 328 -31.48 3.32 -14.84
CA TYR A 328 -32.55 2.56 -15.49
C TYR A 328 -33.41 3.51 -16.35
N ALA A 329 -34.09 2.96 -17.36
CA ALA A 329 -34.82 3.76 -18.35
C ALA A 329 -35.93 4.64 -17.75
N ASP A 330 -36.39 4.32 -16.54
CA ASP A 330 -37.38 5.06 -15.75
C ASP A 330 -36.76 6.04 -14.73
N GLY A 331 -35.43 6.19 -14.74
CA GLY A 331 -34.68 7.04 -13.79
C GLY A 331 -34.45 6.41 -12.43
N SER A 332 -34.78 5.12 -12.26
CA SER A 332 -34.52 4.35 -11.04
C SER A 332 -33.19 3.58 -11.10
N GLY A 333 -32.83 2.90 -10.01
CA GLY A 333 -31.65 2.05 -9.91
C GLY A 333 -30.52 2.66 -9.09
N PRO A 334 -29.65 1.81 -8.52
CA PRO A 334 -28.69 2.19 -7.50
C PRO A 334 -27.48 2.97 -8.05
N PHE A 335 -27.24 2.89 -9.37
CA PHE A 335 -26.10 3.52 -10.02
C PHE A 335 -26.51 4.78 -10.78
N THR A 336 -25.70 5.83 -10.65
CA THR A 336 -25.92 7.13 -11.32
C THR A 336 -24.82 7.48 -12.31
N GLU A 337 -23.73 6.69 -12.32
CA GLU A 337 -22.51 6.93 -13.09
C GLU A 337 -21.80 8.26 -12.77
N ASN A 338 -22.03 8.83 -11.58
CA ASN A 338 -21.27 9.98 -11.07
C ASN A 338 -19.85 9.60 -10.58
N SER A 339 -19.59 8.31 -10.45
CA SER A 339 -18.28 7.68 -10.29
C SER A 339 -18.18 6.53 -11.29
N LYS A 340 -17.02 5.89 -11.37
CA LYS A 340 -16.78 4.70 -12.18
C LYS A 340 -16.08 3.62 -11.37
N LEU A 341 -16.08 2.39 -11.88
CA LEU A 341 -15.26 1.30 -11.34
C LEU A 341 -13.79 1.75 -11.21
N GLY A 342 -13.19 1.39 -10.08
CA GLY A 342 -11.85 1.80 -9.68
C GLY A 342 -11.80 3.06 -8.82
N ASP A 343 -12.81 3.93 -8.84
CA ASP A 343 -12.86 5.14 -8.02
C ASP A 343 -13.24 4.82 -6.56
N ALA A 344 -12.99 5.76 -5.66
CA ALA A 344 -13.52 5.69 -4.30
C ALA A 344 -15.04 5.92 -4.32
N GLY A 345 -15.76 5.27 -3.42
CA GLY A 345 -17.19 5.48 -3.26
C GLY A 345 -17.52 6.78 -2.54
N SER A 346 -18.60 6.76 -1.78
CA SER A 346 -19.10 7.87 -0.98
C SER A 346 -18.10 8.28 0.10
N ASP A 347 -18.26 9.48 0.67
CA ASP A 347 -17.46 9.89 1.83
C ASP A 347 -18.07 9.40 3.16
N LEU A 348 -19.11 8.56 3.13
CA LEU A 348 -19.83 8.11 4.33
C LEU A 348 -18.97 7.27 5.27
N TRP A 349 -18.02 6.48 4.74
CA TRP A 349 -17.09 5.69 5.53
C TRP A 349 -16.18 6.55 6.43
N LYS A 350 -16.00 7.83 6.11
CA LYS A 350 -15.22 8.78 6.91
C LYS A 350 -16.06 9.83 7.63
N ASP A 351 -17.37 9.62 7.72
CA ASP A 351 -18.25 10.50 8.51
C ASP A 351 -17.89 10.46 10.00
N PRO A 352 -17.78 11.57 10.78
CA PRO A 352 -17.27 11.46 12.13
C PRO A 352 -18.17 10.63 13.03
N GLU A 353 -19.45 10.50 12.74
CA GLU A 353 -20.31 9.60 13.49
C GLU A 353 -19.92 8.15 13.21
N VAL A 354 -19.62 7.81 11.95
CA VAL A 354 -19.07 6.50 11.57
C VAL A 354 -17.67 6.28 12.18
N VAL A 355 -16.79 7.27 12.08
CA VAL A 355 -15.43 7.24 12.65
C VAL A 355 -15.47 7.10 14.17
N ALA A 356 -16.33 7.85 14.85
CA ALA A 356 -16.48 7.78 16.30
C ALA A 356 -16.99 6.41 16.73
N VAL A 357 -17.91 5.80 15.97
CA VAL A 357 -18.36 4.43 16.19
C VAL A 357 -17.22 3.42 15.96
N ASN A 358 -16.39 3.61 14.92
CA ASN A 358 -15.23 2.75 14.65
C ASN A 358 -14.16 2.87 15.75
N HIS A 359 -13.87 4.09 16.20
CA HIS A 359 -12.96 4.35 17.33
C HIS A 359 -13.49 3.74 18.62
N PHE A 360 -14.78 3.90 18.89
CA PHE A 360 -15.45 3.24 20.00
C PHE A 360 -15.30 1.73 19.94
N ARG A 361 -15.60 1.10 18.78
CA ARG A 361 -15.45 -0.35 18.58
C ARG A 361 -14.04 -0.83 18.93
N ASN A 362 -13.02 -0.15 18.41
CA ASN A 362 -11.62 -0.50 18.66
C ASN A 362 -11.20 -0.26 20.11
N ALA A 363 -11.68 0.82 20.73
CA ALA A 363 -11.40 1.12 22.12
C ALA A 363 -12.01 0.05 23.04
N MET A 364 -13.18 -0.48 22.70
CA MET A 364 -13.95 -1.37 23.57
C MET A 364 -13.66 -2.86 23.35
N VAL A 365 -12.60 -3.25 22.64
CA VAL A 365 -12.26 -4.67 22.45
C VAL A 365 -12.14 -5.40 23.79
N GLY A 366 -12.85 -6.52 23.93
CA GLY A 366 -12.89 -7.35 25.13
C GLY A 366 -14.04 -7.07 26.09
N GLU A 367 -14.60 -5.86 26.08
CA GLU A 367 -15.61 -5.44 27.07
C GLU A 367 -17.00 -6.03 26.76
N ASP A 368 -17.82 -6.25 27.79
CA ASP A 368 -19.19 -6.75 27.60
C ASP A 368 -20.08 -5.73 26.89
N SER A 369 -21.15 -6.18 26.25
CA SER A 369 -22.10 -5.33 25.53
C SER A 369 -23.52 -5.39 26.11
N SER A 370 -24.29 -4.34 25.85
CA SER A 370 -25.72 -4.28 26.12
C SER A 370 -26.38 -3.37 25.09
N VAL A 371 -27.46 -3.84 24.46
CA VAL A 371 -28.22 -3.06 23.47
C VAL A 371 -29.60 -2.77 24.04
N SER A 372 -30.05 -1.52 23.94
CA SER A 372 -31.35 -1.07 24.45
C SER A 372 -31.81 0.19 23.73
N ASN A 373 -33.02 0.66 24.03
CA ASN A 373 -33.52 1.95 23.52
C ASN A 373 -33.43 3.05 24.59
N CYS A 374 -33.08 4.26 24.17
CA CYS A 374 -33.11 5.47 25.00
C CYS A 374 -34.49 6.14 24.93
N GLY A 375 -35.51 5.42 25.37
CA GLY A 375 -36.88 5.91 25.61
C GLY A 375 -37.92 5.64 24.53
N ASP A 376 -37.53 5.50 23.27
CA ASP A 376 -38.41 5.13 22.15
C ASP A 376 -37.62 4.38 21.07
N ASP A 377 -38.36 3.80 20.12
CA ASP A 377 -37.83 2.98 19.03
C ASP A 377 -36.99 3.77 18.02
N ASN A 378 -36.91 5.11 18.10
CA ASN A 378 -36.03 5.93 17.25
C ASN A 378 -34.74 6.36 17.95
N CYS A 379 -34.51 5.86 19.17
CA CYS A 379 -33.31 6.14 19.95
C CYS A 379 -32.67 4.83 20.39
N LEU A 380 -31.58 4.43 19.74
CA LEU A 380 -30.82 3.21 20.06
C LEU A 380 -29.62 3.55 20.95
N MET A 381 -29.34 2.69 21.92
CA MET A 381 -28.20 2.79 22.83
C MET A 381 -27.45 1.45 22.90
N VAL A 382 -26.15 1.49 22.59
CA VAL A 382 -25.24 0.35 22.72
C VAL A 382 -24.18 0.70 23.77
N GLU A 383 -24.17 -0.03 24.88
CA GLU A 383 -23.23 0.15 25.98
C GLU A 383 -22.11 -0.89 25.91
N ARG A 384 -20.89 -0.48 26.26
CA ARG A 384 -19.74 -1.35 26.47
C ARG A 384 -19.14 -1.10 27.85
N TYR A 385 -18.90 -2.14 28.64
CA TYR A 385 -18.56 -1.99 30.05
C TYR A 385 -17.66 -3.09 30.61
N ALA A 386 -16.76 -2.65 31.49
CA ALA A 386 -15.88 -3.42 32.36
C ALA A 386 -16.09 -3.07 33.85
N GLY A 387 -16.89 -2.04 34.13
CA GLY A 387 -17.12 -1.50 35.48
C GLY A 387 -16.13 -0.40 35.88
N SER A 388 -15.49 0.27 34.91
CA SER A 388 -14.59 1.40 35.19
C SER A 388 -14.76 2.55 34.20
N VAL A 389 -14.70 3.78 34.71
CA VAL A 389 -14.88 5.01 33.89
C VAL A 389 -13.89 5.13 32.72
N ALA A 390 -12.73 4.47 32.82
CA ALA A 390 -11.69 4.47 31.78
C ALA A 390 -11.91 3.41 30.70
N GLN A 391 -12.75 2.40 30.94
CA GLN A 391 -12.98 1.27 30.03
C GLN A 391 -14.42 1.18 29.55
N ASP A 392 -15.33 1.88 30.22
CA ASP A 392 -16.75 1.91 29.87
C ASP A 392 -17.04 2.99 28.82
N GLY A 393 -18.13 2.81 28.09
CA GLY A 393 -18.66 3.82 27.19
C GLY A 393 -20.01 3.43 26.59
N MET A 394 -20.64 4.36 25.88
CA MET A 394 -21.89 4.12 25.16
C MET A 394 -21.91 4.83 23.81
N VAL A 395 -22.51 4.18 22.83
CA VAL A 395 -22.93 4.80 21.57
C VAL A 395 -24.44 4.98 21.60
N VAL A 396 -24.91 6.18 21.22
CA VAL A 396 -26.32 6.50 21.13
C VAL A 396 -26.63 7.03 19.73
N ALA A 397 -27.58 6.40 19.03
CA ALA A 397 -28.10 6.86 17.75
C ALA A 397 -29.51 7.42 17.95
N ASN A 398 -29.67 8.73 17.81
CA ASN A 398 -30.94 9.43 17.96
C ASN A 398 -31.48 9.86 16.59
N ALA A 399 -32.37 9.06 16.01
CA ALA A 399 -33.05 9.35 14.75
C ALA A 399 -34.24 10.32 14.91
N ASN A 400 -34.57 10.74 16.14
CA ASN A 400 -35.67 11.67 16.38
C ASN A 400 -35.33 13.06 15.82
N GLY A 401 -36.37 13.78 15.37
CA GLY A 401 -36.27 15.19 14.98
C GLY A 401 -36.04 16.16 16.14
N ALA A 402 -35.99 15.65 17.38
CA ALA A 402 -35.73 16.42 18.59
C ALA A 402 -34.52 15.86 19.34
N GLU A 403 -33.86 16.71 20.12
CA GLU A 403 -32.79 16.31 21.05
C GLU A 403 -33.32 15.27 22.05
N LYS A 404 -32.51 14.24 22.33
CA LYS A 404 -32.79 13.25 23.37
C LYS A 404 -32.04 13.59 24.65
N ASN A 405 -32.79 13.99 25.68
CA ASN A 405 -32.26 14.05 27.05
C ASN A 405 -32.07 12.64 27.60
N LEU A 406 -30.85 12.31 28.05
CA LEU A 406 -30.52 11.00 28.62
C LEU A 406 -30.64 10.95 30.14
N ALA A 407 -30.89 12.09 30.82
CA ALA A 407 -31.02 12.12 32.28
C ALA A 407 -32.15 11.20 32.77
N GLY A 408 -31.80 10.33 33.71
CA GLY A 408 -32.69 9.29 34.27
C GLY A 408 -32.60 7.94 33.56
N GLN A 409 -31.95 7.86 32.39
CA GLN A 409 -31.73 6.59 31.67
C GLN A 409 -30.87 5.66 32.52
N SER A 410 -31.30 4.40 32.66
CA SER A 410 -30.51 3.38 33.35
C SER A 410 -29.33 2.97 32.48
N THR A 411 -28.19 2.72 33.11
CA THR A 411 -26.94 2.42 32.41
C THR A 411 -26.07 1.45 33.20
N LYS A 412 -25.26 0.67 32.50
CA LYS A 412 -24.24 -0.23 33.07
C LYS A 412 -22.88 0.44 33.22
N LEU A 413 -22.69 1.66 32.72
CA LEU A 413 -21.44 2.39 32.84
C LEU A 413 -21.14 2.74 34.30
N ALA A 414 -19.87 2.73 34.66
CA ALA A 414 -19.38 3.17 35.96
C ALA A 414 -19.63 4.66 36.19
N ASN A 415 -19.66 5.06 37.46
CA ASN A 415 -19.80 6.47 37.85
C ASN A 415 -18.66 7.30 37.24
N GLY A 416 -19.01 8.42 36.62
CA GLY A 416 -18.04 9.28 35.96
C GLY A 416 -18.65 10.17 34.89
N THR A 417 -17.79 10.90 34.19
CA THR A 417 -18.17 11.73 33.05
C THR A 417 -17.58 11.10 31.80
N TYR A 418 -18.36 11.01 30.72
CA TYR A 418 -17.92 10.46 29.44
C TYR A 418 -18.14 11.52 28.37
N THR A 419 -17.19 11.63 27.45
CA THR A 419 -17.18 12.66 26.41
C THR A 419 -17.51 12.04 25.06
N ASP A 420 -18.45 12.64 24.34
CA ASP A 420 -18.74 12.31 22.96
C ASP A 420 -17.58 12.74 22.06
N GLU A 421 -17.08 11.81 21.26
CA GLU A 421 -15.98 12.08 20.34
C GLU A 421 -16.34 13.09 19.23
N VAL A 422 -17.59 13.10 18.78
CA VAL A 422 -18.02 13.96 17.66
C VAL A 422 -18.13 15.42 18.10
N THR A 423 -18.96 15.67 19.11
CA THR A 423 -19.33 17.02 19.55
C THR A 423 -18.52 17.53 20.73
N GLY A 424 -17.86 16.65 21.50
CA GLY A 424 -17.25 17.00 22.79
C GLY A 424 -18.28 17.22 23.91
N SER A 425 -19.57 16.99 23.65
CA SER A 425 -20.60 17.00 24.68
C SER A 425 -20.34 15.88 25.70
N THR A 426 -20.93 15.98 26.88
CA THR A 426 -20.69 15.00 27.95
C THR A 426 -21.98 14.46 28.52
N ILE A 427 -21.90 13.20 28.96
CA ILE A 427 -22.84 12.61 29.90
C ILE A 427 -22.16 12.40 31.24
N THR A 428 -22.92 12.51 32.33
CA THR A 428 -22.45 12.14 33.67
C THR A 428 -23.28 10.97 34.18
N VAL A 429 -22.62 9.97 34.72
CA VAL A 429 -23.21 8.75 35.27
C VAL A 429 -22.97 8.71 36.76
N SER A 430 -24.03 8.43 37.52
CA SER A 430 -23.96 8.20 38.96
C SER A 430 -25.06 7.24 39.41
N GLY A 431 -24.71 6.22 40.19
CA GLY A 431 -25.67 5.28 40.75
C GLY A 431 -26.39 4.42 39.70
N GLY A 432 -25.68 4.04 38.62
CA GLY A 432 -26.25 3.24 37.53
C GLY A 432 -27.25 3.98 36.65
N LYS A 433 -27.22 5.32 36.66
CA LYS A 433 -28.06 6.18 35.82
C LYS A 433 -27.25 7.32 35.23
N VAL A 434 -27.61 7.72 34.02
CA VAL A 434 -27.17 9.01 33.47
C VAL A 434 -27.88 10.12 34.26
N THR A 435 -27.14 11.03 34.88
CA THR A 435 -27.69 12.14 35.67
C THR A 435 -27.82 13.43 34.88
N SER A 436 -27.02 13.59 33.82
CA SER A 436 -27.05 14.76 32.93
C SER A 436 -26.42 14.44 31.59
N GLY A 437 -26.83 15.14 30.54
CA GLY A 437 -26.33 15.02 29.16
C GLY A 437 -27.45 14.66 28.18
N SER A 438 -27.23 14.96 26.91
CA SER A 438 -28.19 14.75 25.83
C SER A 438 -27.49 14.44 24.51
N VAL A 439 -28.25 13.95 23.54
CA VAL A 439 -27.80 13.69 22.17
C VAL A 439 -28.67 14.51 21.22
N ASN A 440 -28.04 15.22 20.29
CA ASN A 440 -28.73 16.11 19.37
C ASN A 440 -29.77 15.35 18.53
N ALA A 441 -30.75 16.08 17.99
CA ALA A 441 -31.67 15.54 17.00
C ALA A 441 -30.89 14.99 15.80
N LYS A 442 -31.32 13.84 15.26
CA LYS A 442 -30.77 13.23 14.05
C LYS A 442 -29.24 13.09 14.07
N SER A 443 -28.72 12.49 15.12
CA SER A 443 -27.27 12.39 15.33
C SER A 443 -26.86 11.12 16.09
N ILE A 444 -25.58 10.80 16.01
CA ILE A 444 -24.95 9.73 16.77
C ILE A 444 -23.89 10.33 17.69
N ALA A 445 -23.87 9.89 18.94
CA ALA A 445 -22.85 10.26 19.91
C ALA A 445 -22.13 9.01 20.42
N ALA A 446 -20.80 9.05 20.48
CA ALA A 446 -19.97 7.97 21.02
C ALA A 446 -19.24 8.45 22.27
N PHE A 447 -19.86 8.23 23.43
CA PHE A 447 -19.34 8.65 24.73
C PHE A 447 -18.31 7.65 25.25
N SER A 448 -17.03 8.06 25.35
CA SER A 448 -15.99 7.25 25.97
C SER A 448 -14.82 8.09 26.52
N ASN A 449 -14.10 7.56 27.50
CA ASN A 449 -12.85 8.16 28.00
C ASN A 449 -11.59 7.44 27.49
N LYS A 450 -11.78 6.42 26.65
CA LYS A 450 -10.73 5.65 26.00
C LYS A 450 -10.50 6.22 24.59
N THR A 451 -10.28 7.53 24.51
CA THR A 451 -10.25 8.24 23.23
C THR A 451 -8.96 7.92 22.46
N ARG A 452 -9.11 7.60 21.15
CA ARG A 452 -8.04 7.75 20.14
C ARG A 452 -8.22 9.11 19.48
N SER A 453 -7.14 9.87 19.31
CA SER A 453 -7.20 11.23 18.76
C SER A 453 -7.34 11.24 17.23
N GLY A 454 -8.33 11.97 16.70
CA GLY A 454 -8.31 12.54 15.34
C GLY A 454 -9.68 12.58 14.65
N LYS A 455 -10.28 13.77 14.50
CA LYS A 455 -11.47 13.94 13.61
C LYS A 455 -11.02 13.79 12.16
N VAL A 456 -11.73 13.03 11.32
CA VAL A 456 -11.41 12.95 9.89
C VAL A 456 -12.02 14.16 9.18
N SER A 457 -11.22 14.85 8.37
CA SER A 457 -11.69 15.95 7.53
C SER A 457 -10.84 15.96 6.27
N THR A 458 -11.49 16.10 5.11
CA THR A 458 -10.81 15.95 3.81
C THR A 458 -11.19 17.07 2.86
N ALA A 459 -10.29 17.35 1.93
CA ALA A 459 -10.48 18.21 0.79
C ALA A 459 -9.82 17.50 -0.40
N GLU A 460 -10.61 17.15 -1.42
CA GLU A 460 -10.20 16.21 -2.46
C GLU A 460 -10.63 16.67 -3.86
N ALA A 461 -9.98 16.14 -4.90
CA ALA A 461 -10.41 16.32 -6.29
C ALA A 461 -10.54 14.94 -6.93
N TYR A 462 -11.65 14.66 -7.62
CA TYR A 462 -12.00 13.34 -8.15
C TYR A 462 -12.24 13.32 -9.67
N PRO A 463 -11.78 12.27 -10.38
CA PRO A 463 -10.86 11.24 -9.90
C PRO A 463 -9.56 11.89 -9.38
N ASN A 464 -8.84 11.30 -8.44
CA ASN A 464 -7.68 11.92 -7.76
C ASN A 464 -6.36 11.83 -8.56
N LYS A 465 -6.40 11.12 -9.68
CA LYS A 465 -5.38 11.08 -10.73
C LYS A 465 -5.98 10.62 -12.05
N GLY A 466 -5.21 10.69 -13.14
CA GLY A 466 -5.56 10.06 -14.42
C GLY A 466 -5.30 10.94 -15.62
N THR A 467 -5.82 10.56 -16.79
CA THR A 467 -5.62 11.31 -18.04
C THR A 467 -6.74 12.33 -18.27
N ILE A 468 -6.43 13.40 -19.01
CA ILE A 468 -7.40 14.37 -19.56
C ILE A 468 -7.51 14.09 -21.07
N PRO A 469 -8.52 13.30 -21.49
CA PRO A 469 -8.76 13.05 -22.91
C PRO A 469 -9.35 14.30 -23.58
N GLY A 470 -9.05 14.48 -24.87
CA GLY A 470 -9.59 15.60 -25.66
C GLY A 470 -9.24 16.98 -25.11
N GLU A 471 -10.14 17.96 -25.25
CA GLU A 471 -9.90 19.35 -24.86
C GLU A 471 -9.81 19.56 -23.35
N SER A 472 -10.48 18.76 -22.53
CA SER A 472 -10.54 18.97 -21.07
C SER A 472 -11.29 17.84 -20.37
N LYS A 473 -11.13 17.76 -19.04
CA LYS A 473 -11.78 16.77 -18.18
C LYS A 473 -12.55 17.46 -17.07
N LEU A 474 -13.74 16.97 -16.77
CA LEU A 474 -14.49 17.38 -15.60
C LEU A 474 -13.91 16.67 -14.36
N ILE A 475 -13.67 17.43 -13.30
CA ILE A 475 -13.18 16.95 -12.00
C ILE A 475 -14.15 17.43 -10.94
N THR A 476 -14.55 16.53 -10.04
CA THR A 476 -15.41 16.83 -8.91
C THR A 476 -14.56 17.18 -7.70
N LEU A 477 -14.73 18.37 -7.15
CA LEU A 477 -14.09 18.75 -5.90
C LEU A 477 -14.96 18.26 -4.74
N ARG A 478 -14.37 17.44 -3.88
CA ARG A 478 -15.04 16.93 -2.69
C ARG A 478 -14.49 17.60 -1.44
N SER A 479 -15.32 17.81 -0.45
CA SER A 479 -14.89 18.25 0.86
C SER A 479 -15.77 17.65 1.93
N TYR A 480 -15.13 17.08 2.93
CA TYR A 480 -15.80 16.41 4.02
C TYR A 480 -15.36 17.03 5.35
N GLN A 481 -16.30 17.66 6.04
CA GLN A 481 -16.06 18.40 7.29
C GLN A 481 -14.90 19.40 7.24
N ALA A 482 -14.71 20.00 6.07
CA ALA A 482 -13.76 21.07 5.87
C ALA A 482 -14.49 22.40 5.65
N SER A 483 -14.07 23.44 6.36
CA SER A 483 -14.45 24.83 6.07
C SER A 483 -13.40 25.50 5.17
N ASP A 484 -13.74 26.69 4.65
CA ASP A 484 -12.81 27.53 3.89
C ASP A 484 -12.16 26.82 2.69
N THR A 485 -12.95 25.93 2.06
CA THR A 485 -12.50 25.04 0.99
C THR A 485 -12.20 25.82 -0.28
N THR A 486 -10.96 25.67 -0.75
CA THR A 486 -10.45 26.37 -1.94
C THR A 486 -9.68 25.43 -2.84
N TYR A 487 -9.69 25.71 -4.13
CA TYR A 487 -8.89 24.99 -5.11
C TYR A 487 -8.03 25.92 -5.95
N THR A 488 -6.94 25.39 -6.45
CA THR A 488 -6.08 26.00 -7.47
C THR A 488 -5.65 24.91 -8.44
N THR A 489 -5.65 25.22 -9.73
CA THR A 489 -5.21 24.31 -10.79
C THR A 489 -3.96 24.85 -11.45
N SER A 490 -3.07 23.97 -11.94
CA SER A 490 -1.89 24.44 -12.68
C SER A 490 -2.23 25.02 -14.05
N ASP A 491 -3.43 24.74 -14.60
CA ASP A 491 -3.94 25.35 -15.83
C ASP A 491 -4.67 26.68 -15.58
N GLY A 492 -4.58 27.23 -14.37
CA GLY A 492 -4.84 28.63 -14.06
C GLY A 492 -6.25 28.97 -13.59
N GLN A 493 -7.03 27.97 -13.15
CA GLN A 493 -8.29 28.17 -12.42
C GLN A 493 -8.05 28.16 -10.91
N SER A 494 -8.82 28.95 -10.18
CA SER A 494 -8.83 28.93 -8.71
C SER A 494 -10.15 29.48 -8.19
N GLY A 495 -10.58 29.05 -7.02
CA GLY A 495 -11.77 29.58 -6.37
C GLY A 495 -12.05 28.91 -5.03
N SER A 496 -13.09 29.35 -4.35
CA SER A 496 -13.74 28.54 -3.32
C SER A 496 -14.63 27.50 -3.98
N TYR A 497 -14.85 26.39 -3.29
CA TYR A 497 -15.77 25.35 -3.75
C TYR A 497 -16.57 24.80 -2.58
N LYS A 498 -17.76 24.29 -2.86
CA LYS A 498 -18.55 23.44 -1.96
C LYS A 498 -18.40 21.98 -2.39
N ASP A 499 -18.64 21.07 -1.46
CA ASP A 499 -18.64 19.65 -1.78
C ASP A 499 -19.53 19.34 -2.99
N GLY A 500 -18.98 18.58 -3.94
CA GLY A 500 -19.65 18.20 -5.18
C GLY A 500 -19.57 19.21 -6.33
N ASP A 501 -18.94 20.37 -6.14
CA ASP A 501 -18.67 21.32 -7.23
C ASP A 501 -17.78 20.67 -8.29
N THR A 502 -18.01 20.99 -9.56
CA THR A 502 -17.19 20.47 -10.66
C THR A 502 -16.38 21.57 -11.32
N ILE A 503 -15.15 21.24 -11.70
CA ILE A 503 -14.24 22.11 -12.44
C ILE A 503 -13.77 21.41 -13.70
N LYS A 504 -13.52 22.17 -14.77
CA LYS A 504 -13.08 21.63 -16.05
C LYS A 504 -11.59 21.86 -16.22
N ILE A 505 -10.76 20.84 -16.03
CA ILE A 505 -9.30 20.94 -16.08
C ILE A 505 -8.74 20.57 -17.45
N GLY A 506 -7.56 21.09 -17.77
CA GLY A 506 -6.80 20.76 -18.96
C GLY A 506 -7.22 21.44 -20.25
N ALA A 507 -8.14 22.41 -20.18
CA ALA A 507 -8.55 23.23 -21.33
C ALA A 507 -7.39 24.05 -21.90
N LYS A 508 -6.44 24.46 -21.04
CA LYS A 508 -5.25 25.23 -21.42
C LYS A 508 -3.96 24.41 -21.42
N ALA A 509 -4.06 23.14 -21.02
CA ALA A 509 -2.92 22.25 -20.92
C ALA A 509 -2.56 21.65 -22.28
N LYS A 510 -1.28 21.40 -22.52
CA LYS A 510 -0.75 20.77 -23.74
C LYS A 510 -0.62 19.27 -23.56
N SER A 511 -0.36 18.57 -24.67
CA SER A 511 0.05 17.15 -24.63
C SER A 511 1.14 16.85 -23.64
N ASP A 512 0.98 15.71 -22.98
CA ASP A 512 1.63 15.12 -21.80
C ASP A 512 1.97 16.12 -20.70
N GLU A 513 1.20 17.21 -20.59
CA GLU A 513 1.29 18.18 -19.51
C GLU A 513 0.52 17.67 -18.30
N VAL A 514 1.16 17.67 -17.13
CA VAL A 514 0.46 17.34 -15.89
C VAL A 514 -0.27 18.59 -15.40
N VAL A 515 -1.59 18.55 -15.49
CA VAL A 515 -2.47 19.48 -14.80
C VAL A 515 -2.58 19.03 -13.36
N THR A 516 -2.23 19.89 -12.41
CA THR A 516 -2.41 19.58 -10.99
C THR A 516 -3.65 20.31 -10.46
N VAL A 517 -4.44 19.66 -9.62
CA VAL A 517 -5.50 20.29 -8.85
C VAL A 517 -5.10 20.24 -7.38
N THR A 518 -4.78 21.38 -6.80
CA THR A 518 -4.56 21.50 -5.36
C THR A 518 -5.83 21.98 -4.69
N VAL A 519 -6.28 21.24 -3.70
CA VAL A 519 -7.41 21.58 -2.85
C VAL A 519 -6.91 21.83 -1.44
N LYS A 520 -7.59 22.73 -0.74
CA LYS A 520 -7.29 23.12 0.63
C LYS A 520 -8.58 23.29 1.39
N GLY A 521 -8.50 23.17 2.71
CA GLY A 521 -9.57 23.53 3.63
C GLY A 521 -9.04 23.54 5.06
N THR A 522 -9.90 23.86 6.01
CA THR A 522 -9.64 23.72 7.44
C THR A 522 -10.51 22.58 7.95
N GLY A 523 -9.91 21.54 8.51
CA GLY A 523 -10.65 20.41 9.06
C GLY A 523 -11.46 20.79 10.30
N ALA A 524 -12.42 19.94 10.66
CA ALA A 524 -13.22 20.10 11.88
C ALA A 524 -12.40 19.95 13.17
N ASP A 525 -11.18 19.41 13.09
CA ASP A 525 -10.15 19.43 14.14
C ASP A 525 -9.34 20.74 14.19
N GLY A 526 -9.57 21.67 13.26
CA GLY A 526 -8.82 22.92 13.12
C GLY A 526 -7.50 22.77 12.35
N GLU A 527 -7.16 21.56 11.89
CA GLU A 527 -5.94 21.30 11.13
C GLU A 527 -6.08 21.78 9.68
N ALA A 528 -4.97 22.25 9.11
CA ALA A 528 -4.94 22.69 7.73
C ALA A 528 -4.90 21.48 6.77
N ILE A 529 -5.89 21.37 5.89
CA ILE A 529 -5.97 20.33 4.86
C ILE A 529 -5.34 20.87 3.58
N LYS A 530 -4.45 20.10 2.96
CA LYS A 530 -3.87 20.43 1.65
C LYS A 530 -3.49 19.16 0.89
N HIS A 531 -4.17 18.93 -0.22
CA HIS A 531 -3.87 17.82 -1.14
C HIS A 531 -3.66 18.34 -2.55
N THR A 532 -2.74 17.72 -3.29
CA THR A 532 -2.43 18.06 -4.68
C THR A 532 -2.53 16.81 -5.54
N TYR A 533 -3.49 16.84 -6.47
CA TYR A 533 -3.80 15.77 -7.41
C TYR A 533 -3.21 16.08 -8.77
N SER A 534 -2.86 15.06 -9.56
CA SER A 534 -2.13 15.21 -10.83
C SER A 534 -2.82 14.49 -11.98
N TYR A 535 -2.97 15.16 -13.12
CA TYR A 535 -3.69 14.68 -14.29
C TYR A 535 -2.90 14.92 -15.57
N THR A 536 -2.57 13.87 -16.32
CA THR A 536 -1.79 14.01 -17.55
C THR A 536 -2.71 14.34 -18.72
N LYS A 537 -2.50 15.49 -19.34
CA LYS A 537 -3.17 15.91 -20.57
C LYS A 537 -2.60 15.12 -21.74
N TYR A 538 -3.47 14.45 -22.50
CA TYR A 538 -3.20 13.41 -23.52
C TYR A 538 -3.20 11.97 -22.99
N GLY A 539 -4.09 11.22 -23.64
CA GLY A 539 -4.38 9.79 -23.55
C GLY A 539 -5.74 9.60 -24.21
N ASP A 540 -5.83 8.80 -25.28
CA ASP A 540 -7.09 8.08 -25.55
C ASP A 540 -7.22 6.98 -24.48
N PRO A 541 -8.40 6.77 -23.88
CA PRO A 541 -8.56 6.40 -22.47
C PRO A 541 -8.65 4.89 -22.20
N THR A 542 -7.97 4.02 -22.96
CA THR A 542 -7.98 2.56 -22.74
C THR A 542 -6.66 1.81 -22.99
N TYR A 543 -5.55 2.50 -23.26
CA TYR A 543 -4.31 1.82 -23.70
C TYR A 543 -3.14 1.99 -22.72
N ASP A 544 -2.66 0.87 -22.17
CA ASP A 544 -1.41 0.72 -21.42
C ASP A 544 -0.36 -0.01 -22.29
N PRO A 545 0.79 0.61 -22.63
CA PRO A 545 1.81 -0.02 -23.47
C PRO A 545 2.58 -1.17 -22.78
N ASN A 546 2.21 -1.59 -21.57
CA ASN A 546 2.82 -2.73 -20.87
C ASN A 546 1.97 -4.03 -20.89
N ASP A 547 0.79 -4.07 -21.52
CA ASP A 547 -0.13 -5.24 -21.45
C ASP A 547 -0.18 -6.16 -22.71
N GLY A 548 0.48 -5.78 -23.80
CA GLY A 548 0.58 -6.61 -25.00
C GLY A 548 -0.66 -6.65 -25.91
N THR A 549 -1.60 -5.70 -25.80
CA THR A 549 -2.71 -5.55 -26.76
C THR A 549 -2.38 -4.54 -27.89
N GLU A 550 -2.92 -4.75 -29.11
CA GLU A 550 -2.91 -3.75 -30.19
C GLU A 550 -4.09 -2.75 -30.02
N SER A 551 -3.89 -1.49 -30.42
CA SER A 551 -4.85 -0.36 -30.32
C SER A 551 -6.03 -0.44 -31.35
N PRO A 552 -7.13 0.32 -31.20
CA PRO A 552 -8.53 -0.12 -31.20
C PRO A 552 -9.22 0.00 -32.56
N CYS A 553 -8.61 -0.50 -33.64
CA CYS A 553 -9.37 -0.67 -34.89
C CYS A 553 -9.08 -2.06 -35.45
N ASP A 554 -9.99 -2.98 -35.14
CA ASP A 554 -9.97 -4.31 -35.70
C ASP A 554 -10.16 -4.29 -37.24
N LYS A 555 -10.07 -5.47 -37.84
CA LYS A 555 -10.12 -5.65 -39.29
C LYS A 555 -11.44 -5.17 -39.91
N ASP A 556 -12.54 -5.22 -39.18
CA ASP A 556 -13.87 -4.85 -39.66
C ASP A 556 -14.10 -3.33 -39.54
N CYS A 557 -13.57 -2.72 -38.48
CA CYS A 557 -13.41 -1.28 -38.32
C CYS A 557 -12.58 -0.70 -39.48
N GLN A 558 -11.40 -1.26 -39.77
CA GLN A 558 -10.56 -0.79 -40.88
C GLN A 558 -11.21 -1.00 -42.26
N ALA A 559 -11.95 -2.10 -42.45
CA ALA A 559 -12.69 -2.35 -43.68
C ALA A 559 -13.81 -1.32 -43.89
N TRP A 560 -14.49 -0.88 -42.83
CA TRP A 560 -15.49 0.18 -42.90
C TRP A 560 -14.88 1.56 -43.18
N PHE A 561 -13.78 1.94 -42.51
CA PHE A 561 -13.09 3.22 -42.76
C PHE A 561 -12.49 3.30 -44.16
N LYS A 562 -11.89 2.20 -44.65
CA LYS A 562 -11.37 2.09 -46.02
C LYS A 562 -12.49 2.13 -47.07
N LYS A 563 -13.65 1.56 -46.78
CA LYS A 563 -14.85 1.61 -47.63
C LYS A 563 -15.46 3.02 -47.72
N ASN A 564 -15.28 3.82 -46.66
CA ASN A 564 -15.82 5.19 -46.57
C ASN A 564 -14.75 6.29 -46.77
N ASN A 565 -13.51 5.91 -47.07
CA ASN A 565 -12.38 6.80 -47.39
C ASN A 565 -12.03 7.82 -46.29
N LEU A 566 -12.08 7.37 -45.03
CA LEU A 566 -11.82 8.15 -43.82
C LEU A 566 -10.58 7.64 -43.08
N ASP A 567 -9.83 8.54 -42.43
CA ASP A 567 -8.62 8.23 -41.64
C ASP A 567 -9.01 7.82 -40.20
N PRO A 568 -8.63 6.62 -39.72
CA PRO A 568 -9.00 6.13 -38.38
C PRO A 568 -8.43 6.98 -37.23
N ASP A 569 -7.35 7.74 -37.44
CA ASP A 569 -6.76 8.59 -36.39
C ASP A 569 -7.45 9.97 -36.28
N CYS A 570 -8.42 10.27 -37.16
CA CYS A 570 -9.13 11.55 -37.16
C CYS A 570 -10.46 11.55 -36.38
N TYR A 571 -10.88 10.44 -35.76
CA TYR A 571 -12.27 10.32 -35.25
C TYR A 571 -12.46 10.59 -33.75
N ILE A 572 -11.39 10.84 -32.99
CA ILE A 572 -11.52 11.15 -31.56
C ILE A 572 -11.79 12.65 -31.40
N ASN A 573 -13.08 12.99 -31.36
CA ASN A 573 -13.73 14.29 -31.11
C ASN A 573 -14.18 15.14 -32.31
N SER A 574 -15.46 15.52 -32.30
CA SER A 574 -16.16 16.25 -33.38
C SER A 574 -15.91 17.76 -33.42
N ARG A 575 -14.79 18.30 -32.92
CA ARG A 575 -14.38 19.70 -33.13
C ARG A 575 -12.85 19.88 -33.09
N GLU A 576 -12.27 19.99 -34.28
CA GLU A 576 -11.07 20.76 -34.70
C GLU A 576 -10.01 20.00 -35.55
N PRO A 577 -9.41 20.64 -36.57
CA PRO A 577 -8.55 20.00 -37.58
C PRO A 577 -7.05 19.93 -37.21
N CYS A 578 -6.38 18.88 -37.71
CA CYS A 578 -4.98 18.51 -37.42
C CYS A 578 -3.91 19.51 -37.94
N HIS A 579 -2.94 19.94 -37.11
CA HIS A 579 -1.76 20.69 -37.56
C HIS A 579 -0.44 20.41 -36.79
N TRP A 580 0.69 20.30 -37.52
CA TRP A 580 2.08 20.16 -37.04
C TRP A 580 2.93 21.45 -37.25
N ARG A 581 3.96 21.78 -36.42
CA ARG A 581 5.18 22.60 -36.77
C ARG A 581 6.25 22.85 -35.65
N ASN A 582 7.52 23.01 -36.08
CA ASN A 582 8.87 23.13 -35.46
C ASN A 582 9.12 24.01 -34.20
N VAL A 583 10.16 23.66 -33.41
CA VAL A 583 10.52 24.26 -32.08
C VAL A 583 12.04 24.49 -31.91
N ASN A 584 12.47 25.63 -31.33
CA ASN A 584 13.88 25.97 -31.00
C ASN A 584 14.16 25.78 -29.49
N VAL A 585 15.30 25.19 -29.04
CA VAL A 585 15.62 24.99 -27.59
C VAL A 585 16.45 26.14 -27.03
N THR A 586 16.14 26.63 -25.83
CA THR A 586 16.82 27.76 -25.17
C THR A 586 17.56 27.41 -23.88
N GLY A 587 17.40 26.19 -23.36
CA GLY A 587 18.10 25.70 -22.15
C GLY A 587 17.72 24.25 -21.82
N ILE A 588 18.52 23.58 -21.01
CA ILE A 588 18.27 22.23 -20.52
C ILE A 588 18.92 22.02 -19.14
N LYS A 589 18.30 21.22 -18.26
CA LYS A 589 18.81 20.86 -16.94
C LYS A 589 18.56 19.39 -16.59
N VAL A 590 19.55 18.63 -16.15
CA VAL A 590 19.41 17.22 -15.75
C VAL A 590 19.33 17.08 -14.22
N SER A 591 18.44 16.21 -13.74
CA SER A 591 18.24 15.91 -12.31
C SER A 591 17.90 14.43 -12.06
N GLY A 592 18.15 13.92 -10.84
CA GLY A 592 17.87 12.54 -10.45
C GLY A 592 18.87 11.97 -9.43
N PRO A 593 18.83 10.67 -9.12
CA PRO A 593 19.76 10.02 -8.21
C PRO A 593 21.21 10.18 -8.66
N THR A 594 22.08 10.50 -7.71
CA THR A 594 23.52 10.66 -7.94
C THR A 594 24.33 9.44 -7.53
N SER A 595 23.68 8.37 -7.06
CA SER A 595 24.34 7.11 -6.72
C SER A 595 23.42 5.90 -6.87
N MET A 596 24.00 4.72 -7.07
CA MET A 596 23.32 3.41 -7.09
C MET A 596 24.27 2.28 -6.65
N ASP A 597 23.72 1.17 -6.15
CA ASP A 597 24.46 -0.04 -5.77
C ASP A 597 23.96 -1.25 -6.57
N LEU A 598 24.83 -1.85 -7.38
CA LEU A 598 24.54 -2.95 -8.29
C LEU A 598 24.11 -4.25 -7.59
N GLY A 599 24.42 -4.42 -6.30
CA GLY A 599 23.95 -5.55 -5.51
C GLY A 599 22.48 -5.42 -5.08
N SER A 600 21.90 -4.21 -5.13
CA SER A 600 20.53 -3.93 -4.69
C SER A 600 19.61 -3.40 -5.79
N THR A 601 20.13 -2.57 -6.70
CA THR A 601 19.37 -2.03 -7.83
C THR A 601 20.26 -1.89 -9.05
N GLN A 602 19.80 -2.39 -10.20
CA GLN A 602 20.60 -2.42 -11.44
C GLN A 602 20.35 -1.20 -12.34
N SER A 603 19.42 -0.31 -11.98
CA SER A 603 19.15 0.93 -12.72
C SER A 603 18.57 2.05 -11.86
N VAL A 604 18.73 3.30 -12.29
CA VAL A 604 18.12 4.51 -11.69
C VAL A 604 17.55 5.42 -12.78
N GLN A 605 16.54 6.23 -12.44
CA GLN A 605 15.87 7.10 -13.42
C GLN A 605 16.36 8.56 -13.30
N LEU A 606 16.77 9.17 -14.42
CA LEU A 606 17.06 10.59 -14.53
C LEU A 606 15.97 11.35 -15.28
N LYS A 607 15.98 12.68 -15.15
CA LYS A 607 15.05 13.62 -15.78
C LYS A 607 15.81 14.78 -16.43
N ALA A 608 15.38 15.21 -17.62
CA ALA A 608 15.87 16.41 -18.30
C ALA A 608 14.75 17.46 -18.45
N ASP A 609 14.95 18.63 -17.87
CA ASP A 609 14.06 19.79 -17.99
C ASP A 609 14.55 20.68 -19.13
N VAL A 610 13.79 20.79 -20.23
CA VAL A 610 14.17 21.56 -21.44
C VAL A 610 13.34 22.84 -21.55
N THR A 611 14.00 23.99 -21.75
CA THR A 611 13.36 25.27 -22.06
C THR A 611 13.45 25.54 -23.58
N THR A 612 12.40 26.10 -24.18
CA THR A 612 12.29 26.30 -25.64
C THR A 612 11.83 27.72 -26.01
N ASN A 613 11.96 28.09 -27.29
CA ASN A 613 11.35 29.27 -27.89
C ASN A 613 10.61 28.86 -29.20
N PRO A 614 9.28 29.04 -29.29
CA PRO A 614 8.40 29.54 -28.23
C PRO A 614 8.35 28.57 -27.03
N ALA A 615 8.12 29.12 -25.83
CA ALA A 615 8.24 28.39 -24.56
C ALA A 615 7.22 27.26 -24.40
N GLY A 616 7.66 26.16 -23.78
CA GLY A 616 6.84 24.99 -23.49
C GLY A 616 6.43 24.20 -24.74
N LYS A 617 7.28 24.20 -25.76
CA LYS A 617 7.11 23.37 -26.94
C LYS A 617 7.99 22.13 -26.78
N ARG A 618 7.53 20.97 -27.27
CA ARG A 618 8.26 19.71 -27.12
C ARG A 618 9.46 19.69 -28.06
N ALA A 619 10.64 19.51 -27.48
CA ALA A 619 11.88 19.27 -28.21
C ALA A 619 12.29 17.81 -28.00
N ASN A 620 12.83 17.17 -29.04
CA ASN A 620 13.37 15.82 -28.91
C ASN A 620 14.58 15.85 -27.98
N VAL A 621 14.64 14.95 -26.99
CA VAL A 621 15.75 14.83 -26.03
C VAL A 621 16.45 13.50 -26.28
N THR A 622 17.77 13.55 -26.41
CA THR A 622 18.64 12.40 -26.58
C THR A 622 19.55 12.27 -25.37
N TRP A 623 19.71 11.05 -24.88
CA TRP A 623 20.52 10.77 -23.70
C TRP A 623 21.80 10.03 -24.08
N THR A 624 22.90 10.36 -23.42
CA THR A 624 24.21 9.76 -23.66
C THR A 624 24.94 9.53 -22.34
N SER A 625 25.74 8.47 -22.30
CA SER A 625 26.63 8.16 -21.17
C SER A 625 28.07 8.46 -21.58
N SER A 626 28.80 9.14 -20.70
CA SER A 626 30.23 9.45 -20.90
C SER A 626 31.13 8.22 -20.90
N ASP A 627 30.70 7.14 -20.25
CA ASP A 627 31.36 5.84 -20.31
C ASP A 627 30.29 4.74 -20.32
N THR A 628 29.93 4.32 -21.53
CA THR A 628 28.96 3.22 -21.74
C THR A 628 29.47 1.88 -21.26
N SER A 629 30.76 1.75 -20.88
CA SER A 629 31.29 0.57 -20.19
C SER A 629 31.03 0.59 -18.67
N VAL A 630 30.68 1.75 -18.09
CA VAL A 630 30.29 1.92 -16.68
C VAL A 630 28.77 1.88 -16.51
N ALA A 631 28.03 2.61 -17.36
CA ALA A 631 26.56 2.56 -17.39
C ALA A 631 26.01 2.98 -18.76
N THR A 632 24.87 2.43 -19.17
CA THR A 632 24.10 2.87 -20.34
C THR A 632 22.91 3.73 -19.92
N VAL A 633 22.36 4.52 -20.83
CA VAL A 633 21.14 5.31 -20.60
C VAL A 633 20.22 5.18 -21.81
N ASP A 634 18.93 4.94 -21.60
CA ASP A 634 17.95 4.81 -22.67
C ASP A 634 17.30 6.15 -23.06
N SER A 635 16.38 6.14 -24.04
CA SER A 635 15.70 7.33 -24.55
C SER A 635 14.81 8.04 -23.52
N THR A 636 14.47 7.39 -22.41
CA THR A 636 13.64 7.95 -21.33
C THR A 636 14.48 8.55 -20.20
N GLY A 637 15.80 8.32 -20.20
CA GLY A 637 16.69 8.74 -19.12
C GLY A 637 16.90 7.67 -18.04
N LYS A 638 16.52 6.40 -18.28
CA LYS A 638 16.81 5.30 -17.37
C LYS A 638 18.27 4.87 -17.52
N VAL A 639 19.04 4.97 -16.44
CA VAL A 639 20.47 4.63 -16.42
C VAL A 639 20.65 3.23 -15.85
N SER A 640 21.26 2.32 -16.62
CA SER A 640 21.56 0.94 -16.21
C SER A 640 23.04 0.79 -15.91
N GLY A 641 23.37 0.39 -14.67
CA GLY A 641 24.76 0.24 -14.24
C GLY A 641 25.37 -1.09 -14.71
N LEU A 642 26.60 -1.05 -15.21
CA LEU A 642 27.32 -2.22 -15.73
C LEU A 642 28.49 -2.64 -14.82
N LYS A 643 29.21 -1.69 -14.24
CA LYS A 643 30.29 -1.92 -13.26
C LYS A 643 30.38 -0.75 -12.27
N ALA A 644 30.97 -1.00 -11.10
CA ALA A 644 31.28 0.06 -10.15
C ALA A 644 32.17 1.12 -10.80
N GLY A 645 31.86 2.38 -10.55
CA GLY A 645 32.52 3.51 -11.18
C GLY A 645 31.64 4.75 -11.18
N THR A 646 32.22 5.87 -11.59
CA THR A 646 31.50 7.13 -11.66
C THR A 646 31.30 7.50 -13.13
N VAL A 647 30.06 7.78 -13.52
CA VAL A 647 29.70 8.09 -14.92
C VAL A 647 28.86 9.35 -15.01
N LYS A 648 29.18 10.19 -15.99
CA LYS A 648 28.41 11.38 -16.32
C LYS A 648 27.38 11.06 -17.39
N ILE A 649 26.12 11.34 -17.13
CA ILE A 649 25.00 11.15 -18.06
C ILE A 649 24.54 12.52 -18.57
N THR A 650 24.45 12.67 -19.89
CA THR A 650 24.18 13.93 -20.58
C THR A 650 22.90 13.82 -21.41
N ALA A 651 21.97 14.75 -21.20
CA ALA A 651 20.81 14.95 -22.08
C ALA A 651 21.12 16.07 -23.08
N THR A 652 20.69 15.90 -24.34
CA THR A 652 20.84 16.88 -25.42
C THR A 652 19.50 17.08 -26.13
N ALA A 653 19.05 18.32 -26.34
CA ALA A 653 17.73 18.62 -26.88
C ALA A 653 17.72 19.64 -28.03
N GLY A 654 16.76 19.44 -28.95
CA GLY A 654 16.42 20.38 -30.04
C GLY A 654 17.35 20.32 -31.25
N THR A 655 16.94 20.94 -32.37
CA THR A 655 17.76 21.00 -33.60
C THR A 655 19.04 21.83 -33.43
N ASN A 656 19.12 22.65 -32.39
CA ASN A 656 20.29 23.41 -32.00
C ASN A 656 21.14 22.73 -30.89
N GLN A 657 20.81 21.49 -30.50
CA GLN A 657 21.65 20.57 -29.72
C GLN A 657 22.15 21.12 -28.37
N GLN A 658 21.28 21.73 -27.56
CA GLN A 658 21.66 22.17 -26.21
C GLN A 658 21.74 20.98 -25.23
N SER A 659 22.69 20.97 -24.29
CA SER A 659 22.90 19.84 -23.38
C SER A 659 23.16 20.22 -21.91
N ASP A 660 22.78 19.33 -20.99
CA ASP A 660 23.15 19.37 -19.56
C ASP A 660 23.38 17.93 -19.03
N SER A 661 23.99 17.80 -17.86
CA SER A 661 24.53 16.52 -17.42
C SER A 661 24.64 16.35 -15.91
N ILE A 662 24.52 15.12 -15.43
CA ILE A 662 24.65 14.73 -14.02
C ILE A 662 25.65 13.59 -13.86
N THR A 663 26.33 13.53 -12.70
CA THR A 663 27.28 12.46 -12.39
C THR A 663 26.66 11.46 -11.42
N ILE A 664 26.74 10.17 -11.75
CA ILE A 664 26.24 9.06 -10.94
C ILE A 664 27.42 8.24 -10.43
N ASN A 665 27.43 7.96 -9.12
CA ASN A 665 28.38 7.06 -8.48
C ASN A 665 27.78 5.64 -8.32
N ILE A 666 28.33 4.68 -9.05
CA ILE A 666 27.89 3.28 -9.05
C ILE A 666 28.80 2.47 -8.15
N THR A 667 28.19 1.74 -7.22
CA THR A 667 28.85 0.90 -6.20
C THR A 667 28.35 -0.54 -6.29
N GLY A 668 28.94 -1.45 -5.51
CA GLY A 668 28.59 -2.88 -5.54
C GLY A 668 29.08 -3.62 -6.79
N VAL A 669 28.83 -4.93 -6.82
CA VAL A 669 29.19 -5.80 -7.95
C VAL A 669 27.90 -6.33 -8.58
N LYS A 670 27.74 -6.16 -9.90
CA LYS A 670 26.64 -6.79 -10.64
C LYS A 670 26.70 -8.31 -10.40
N PRO A 671 25.61 -8.98 -10.00
CA PRO A 671 25.62 -10.43 -9.81
C PRO A 671 26.12 -11.15 -11.08
N GLU A 672 27.00 -12.15 -10.94
CA GLU A 672 27.51 -12.89 -12.10
C GLU A 672 26.39 -13.66 -12.79
N VAL A 673 26.30 -13.52 -14.12
CA VAL A 673 25.43 -14.34 -14.96
C VAL A 673 26.05 -15.72 -15.15
N SER A 674 25.31 -16.77 -14.78
CA SER A 674 25.80 -18.15 -14.80
C SER A 674 26.13 -18.67 -16.20
N ASN A 675 25.52 -18.13 -17.26
CA ASN A 675 25.63 -18.60 -18.63
C ASN A 675 25.90 -17.43 -19.60
N VAL A 676 26.96 -17.52 -20.42
CA VAL A 676 27.33 -16.49 -21.42
C VAL A 676 27.75 -17.16 -22.72
N ILE A 677 27.23 -16.67 -23.84
CA ILE A 677 27.50 -17.20 -25.18
C ILE A 677 28.27 -16.17 -25.99
N TYR A 678 29.41 -16.59 -26.53
CA TYR A 678 30.20 -15.86 -27.53
C TYR A 678 30.00 -16.51 -28.91
N ALA A 679 30.06 -15.73 -29.98
CA ALA A 679 29.86 -16.22 -31.34
C ALA A 679 30.66 -15.42 -32.38
N THR A 680 31.31 -16.11 -33.31
CA THR A 680 31.83 -15.50 -34.53
C THR A 680 30.71 -15.43 -35.57
N LYS A 681 30.49 -14.26 -36.16
CA LYS A 681 29.45 -14.10 -37.19
C LYS A 681 29.84 -14.83 -38.49
N PRO A 682 28.99 -15.72 -39.01
CA PRO A 682 29.25 -16.39 -40.29
C PRO A 682 29.31 -15.39 -41.46
N ALA A 683 30.12 -15.70 -42.47
CA ALA A 683 30.18 -14.90 -43.69
C ALA A 683 28.81 -14.91 -44.40
N GLY A 684 28.30 -13.72 -44.76
CA GLY A 684 26.98 -13.56 -45.41
C GLY A 684 25.80 -13.43 -44.44
N TRP A 685 26.01 -13.52 -43.12
CA TRP A 685 24.98 -13.15 -42.15
C TRP A 685 25.07 -11.66 -41.84
N ASP A 686 23.94 -10.96 -41.91
CA ASP A 686 23.87 -9.55 -41.54
C ASP A 686 23.99 -9.39 -40.01
N LYS A 687 23.23 -10.19 -39.26
CA LYS A 687 23.20 -10.25 -37.80
C LYS A 687 23.30 -11.69 -37.31
N VAL A 688 23.66 -11.88 -36.04
CA VAL A 688 23.62 -13.17 -35.34
C VAL A 688 22.60 -13.05 -34.22
N TYR A 689 21.66 -13.98 -34.17
CA TYR A 689 20.66 -14.13 -33.11
C TYR A 689 20.97 -15.42 -32.33
N ALA A 690 20.71 -15.41 -31.02
CA ALA A 690 20.75 -16.58 -30.16
C ALA A 690 19.34 -16.85 -29.62
N TYR A 691 18.77 -17.98 -30.02
CA TYR A 691 17.56 -18.54 -29.41
C TYR A 691 18.00 -19.56 -28.36
N VAL A 692 17.77 -19.25 -27.08
CA VAL A 692 18.22 -20.05 -25.95
C VAL A 692 17.01 -20.60 -25.21
N TYR A 693 17.04 -21.88 -24.89
CA TYR A 693 15.99 -22.54 -24.12
C TYR A 693 16.58 -23.55 -23.15
N ASN A 694 15.82 -23.85 -22.11
CA ASN A 694 16.16 -24.86 -21.11
C ASN A 694 15.19 -26.06 -21.27
N ASP A 695 15.75 -27.23 -21.59
CA ASP A 695 14.98 -28.47 -21.83
C ASP A 695 14.15 -28.88 -20.60
N THR A 696 14.66 -28.58 -19.41
CA THR A 696 14.06 -29.00 -18.13
C THR A 696 12.89 -28.10 -17.74
N THR A 697 13.04 -26.78 -17.93
CA THR A 697 12.04 -25.81 -17.47
C THR A 697 11.05 -25.39 -18.55
N SER A 698 11.29 -25.77 -19.82
CA SER A 698 10.53 -25.30 -20.99
C SER A 698 10.51 -23.78 -21.16
N LYS A 699 11.41 -23.05 -20.48
CA LYS A 699 11.58 -21.60 -20.62
C LYS A 699 12.56 -21.29 -21.74
N ASN A 700 12.36 -20.17 -22.41
CA ASN A 700 13.24 -19.68 -23.47
C ASN A 700 13.43 -18.16 -23.36
N ASN A 701 14.37 -17.63 -24.14
CA ASN A 701 14.76 -16.23 -24.10
C ASN A 701 13.95 -15.31 -25.03
N GLY A 702 12.86 -15.79 -25.64
CA GLY A 702 12.01 -14.99 -26.52
C GLY A 702 11.35 -15.81 -27.64
N THR A 703 10.72 -15.13 -28.59
CA THR A 703 10.17 -15.75 -29.81
C THR A 703 11.27 -16.04 -30.83
N TRP A 704 11.07 -17.05 -31.68
CA TRP A 704 11.96 -17.31 -32.83
C TRP A 704 12.03 -16.05 -33.73
N PRO A 705 13.21 -15.59 -34.19
CA PRO A 705 14.51 -16.27 -34.29
C PRO A 705 15.46 -16.10 -33.08
N GLY A 706 14.96 -15.70 -31.92
CA GLY A 706 15.76 -15.43 -30.71
C GLY A 706 16.18 -13.97 -30.61
N VAL A 707 17.13 -13.69 -29.69
CA VAL A 707 17.59 -12.32 -29.38
C VAL A 707 18.85 -12.01 -30.17
N ALA A 708 18.92 -10.80 -30.75
CA ALA A 708 20.12 -10.36 -31.45
C ALA A 708 21.33 -10.28 -30.50
N MET A 709 22.43 -10.93 -30.86
CA MET A 709 23.67 -10.86 -30.08
C MET A 709 24.37 -9.52 -30.30
N THR A 710 25.11 -9.06 -29.29
CA THR A 710 25.81 -7.77 -29.34
C THR A 710 27.27 -7.97 -29.74
N GLN A 711 27.75 -7.25 -30.77
CA GLN A 711 29.16 -7.31 -31.14
C GLN A 711 30.02 -6.59 -30.09
N LEU A 712 31.06 -7.27 -29.60
CA LEU A 712 32.08 -6.68 -28.73
C LEU A 712 32.87 -5.62 -29.50
N THR A 713 32.99 -4.45 -28.92
CA THR A 713 33.76 -3.32 -29.49
C THR A 713 35.19 -3.26 -28.96
N ALA A 714 35.49 -4.01 -27.90
CA ALA A 714 36.81 -4.17 -27.29
C ALA A 714 36.96 -5.62 -26.79
N ASP A 715 38.20 -6.05 -26.56
CA ASP A 715 38.48 -7.34 -25.90
C ASP A 715 37.83 -7.35 -24.51
N ASP A 716 37.15 -8.43 -24.15
CA ASP A 716 36.81 -8.74 -22.75
C ASP A 716 37.72 -9.85 -22.22
N SER A 717 37.53 -10.24 -20.95
CA SER A 717 38.36 -11.29 -20.33
C SER A 717 38.25 -12.66 -21.02
N CYS A 718 37.27 -12.86 -21.89
CA CYS A 718 36.85 -14.13 -22.46
C CYS A 718 36.97 -14.17 -24.00
N ALA A 719 36.84 -13.04 -24.70
CA ALA A 719 36.80 -12.95 -26.16
C ALA A 719 37.37 -11.63 -26.70
N LYS A 720 37.75 -11.63 -27.98
CA LYS A 720 38.34 -10.48 -28.67
C LYS A 720 37.28 -9.51 -29.20
N ALA A 721 37.65 -8.25 -29.39
CA ALA A 721 36.85 -7.28 -30.12
C ALA A 721 36.41 -7.85 -31.49
N GLY A 722 35.15 -7.64 -31.85
CA GLY A 722 34.53 -8.18 -33.07
C GLY A 722 33.73 -9.47 -32.86
N THR A 723 33.94 -10.21 -31.76
CA THR A 723 33.12 -11.37 -31.38
C THR A 723 31.74 -10.92 -30.88
N TYR A 724 30.67 -11.66 -31.17
CA TYR A 724 29.33 -11.38 -30.67
C TYR A 724 29.12 -12.04 -29.32
N LYS A 725 28.49 -11.34 -28.37
CA LYS A 725 28.22 -11.80 -27.00
C LYS A 725 26.71 -11.77 -26.71
N TYR A 726 26.25 -12.74 -25.94
CA TYR A 726 24.93 -12.79 -25.35
C TYR A 726 25.00 -13.28 -23.89
N GLU A 727 24.49 -12.48 -22.96
CA GLU A 727 24.32 -12.87 -21.55
C GLU A 727 22.96 -13.58 -21.42
N VAL A 728 22.96 -14.84 -20.99
CA VAL A 728 21.75 -15.66 -20.95
C VAL A 728 20.99 -15.35 -19.67
N PRO A 729 19.68 -15.01 -19.75
CA PRO A 729 18.86 -14.81 -18.56
C PRO A 729 18.72 -16.11 -17.76
N ASP A 730 18.40 -16.01 -16.47
CA ASP A 730 18.14 -17.19 -15.67
C ASP A 730 16.82 -17.86 -16.12
N LEU A 731 16.95 -19.01 -16.79
CA LEU A 731 15.84 -19.85 -17.23
C LEU A 731 15.56 -20.99 -16.25
N GLY A 732 16.19 -20.98 -15.05
CA GLY A 732 16.10 -22.00 -14.01
C GLY A 732 17.14 -23.12 -14.14
N GLU A 733 17.20 -23.99 -13.14
CA GLU A 733 18.09 -25.15 -13.14
C GLU A 733 17.76 -26.13 -14.29
N GLY A 734 18.78 -26.68 -14.97
CA GLY A 734 18.58 -27.65 -16.05
C GLY A 734 19.56 -27.54 -17.21
N THR A 735 19.26 -28.23 -18.31
CA THR A 735 20.11 -28.28 -19.51
C THR A 735 19.77 -27.15 -20.47
N TYR A 736 20.74 -26.27 -20.75
CA TYR A 736 20.58 -25.15 -21.67
C TYR A 736 21.01 -25.51 -23.09
N ARG A 737 20.25 -25.03 -24.07
CA ARG A 737 20.52 -25.18 -25.50
C ARG A 737 20.42 -23.86 -26.24
N VAL A 738 21.25 -23.69 -27.27
CA VAL A 738 21.25 -22.50 -28.15
C VAL A 738 21.10 -22.89 -29.63
N ILE A 739 20.28 -22.11 -30.36
CA ILE A 739 20.23 -22.11 -31.82
C ILE A 739 20.68 -20.73 -32.30
N PHE A 740 21.66 -20.69 -33.20
CA PHE A 740 22.13 -19.46 -33.83
C PHE A 740 21.37 -19.23 -35.13
N SER A 741 20.92 -18.00 -35.38
CA SER A 741 20.13 -17.64 -36.58
C SER A 741 20.57 -16.31 -37.17
N ASN A 742 20.37 -16.13 -38.48
CA ASN A 742 20.58 -14.84 -39.15
C ASN A 742 19.34 -13.92 -39.09
N GLY A 743 18.24 -14.40 -38.52
CA GLY A 743 16.96 -13.69 -38.44
C GLY A 743 16.10 -13.73 -39.72
N SER A 744 16.62 -14.27 -40.82
CA SER A 744 15.95 -14.36 -42.13
C SER A 744 15.88 -15.79 -42.68
N GLY A 745 16.09 -16.80 -41.82
CA GLY A 745 15.83 -18.21 -42.12
C GLY A 745 17.06 -19.13 -42.16
N SER A 746 18.29 -18.58 -42.20
CA SER A 746 19.50 -19.39 -42.03
C SER A 746 19.78 -19.62 -40.54
N GLN A 747 20.05 -20.86 -40.15
CA GLN A 747 20.29 -21.23 -38.75
C GLN A 747 21.33 -22.34 -38.60
N THR A 748 21.93 -22.43 -37.42
CA THR A 748 22.78 -23.53 -36.99
C THR A 748 22.46 -23.83 -35.52
N PRO A 749 22.06 -25.06 -35.17
CA PRO A 749 21.88 -26.24 -36.03
C PRO A 749 20.75 -26.05 -37.08
N GLY A 750 20.71 -26.92 -38.09
CA GLY A 750 19.72 -26.83 -39.18
C GLY A 750 18.27 -26.97 -38.69
N ALA A 751 17.31 -26.59 -39.52
CA ALA A 751 15.89 -26.67 -39.17
C ALA A 751 15.50 -28.08 -38.66
N SER A 752 14.76 -28.15 -37.56
CA SER A 752 14.35 -29.39 -36.87
C SER A 752 15.47 -30.19 -36.18
N GLN A 753 16.69 -29.63 -36.08
CA GLN A 753 17.74 -30.18 -35.21
C GLN A 753 17.64 -29.54 -33.82
N PRO A 754 17.94 -30.29 -32.74
CA PRO A 754 18.00 -29.71 -31.40
C PRO A 754 19.10 -28.65 -31.30
N GLY A 755 18.91 -27.63 -30.46
CA GLY A 755 19.93 -26.64 -30.17
C GLY A 755 21.18 -27.24 -29.53
N ILE A 756 22.30 -26.53 -29.70
CA ILE A 756 23.60 -26.93 -29.18
C ILE A 756 23.58 -26.78 -27.67
N GLU A 757 23.84 -27.88 -26.95
CA GLU A 757 23.91 -27.89 -25.49
C GLU A 757 25.12 -27.10 -24.98
N PHE A 758 24.94 -26.34 -23.91
CA PHE A 758 26.02 -25.58 -23.30
C PHE A 758 25.81 -25.36 -21.80
N SER A 759 26.91 -25.07 -21.10
CA SER A 759 26.90 -24.69 -19.69
C SER A 759 28.06 -23.72 -19.43
N GLY A 760 27.81 -22.69 -18.63
CA GLY A 760 28.81 -21.68 -18.31
C GLY A 760 29.09 -20.72 -19.46
N LYS A 761 30.35 -20.30 -19.58
CA LYS A 761 30.81 -19.37 -20.62
C LYS A 761 31.33 -20.17 -21.81
N VAL A 762 30.71 -20.01 -22.99
CA VAL A 762 31.00 -20.81 -24.20
C VAL A 762 31.16 -19.94 -25.44
N SER A 763 31.84 -20.43 -26.48
CA SER A 763 32.03 -19.75 -27.77
C SER A 763 31.68 -20.64 -28.95
N TRP A 764 30.96 -20.08 -29.91
CA TRP A 764 30.68 -20.67 -31.22
C TRP A 764 31.55 -20.03 -32.31
N ASP A 765 32.16 -20.85 -33.17
CA ASP A 765 33.08 -20.38 -34.23
C ASP A 765 32.37 -19.88 -35.50
N GLY A 766 31.04 -19.89 -35.53
CA GLY A 766 30.24 -19.47 -36.68
C GLY A 766 29.99 -20.57 -37.73
N SER A 767 30.43 -21.80 -37.49
CA SER A 767 30.26 -22.88 -38.48
C SER A 767 30.10 -24.29 -37.89
N SER A 768 30.58 -24.50 -36.68
CA SER A 768 30.58 -25.80 -36.00
C SER A 768 29.21 -26.18 -35.45
N ALA A 769 28.97 -27.49 -35.30
CA ALA A 769 27.78 -28.04 -34.65
C ALA A 769 27.90 -28.12 -33.11
N ALA A 770 28.90 -27.45 -32.52
CA ALA A 770 29.18 -27.47 -31.09
C ALA A 770 29.66 -26.09 -30.62
N VAL A 771 29.63 -25.85 -29.31
CA VAL A 771 30.28 -24.70 -28.68
C VAL A 771 31.44 -25.16 -27.81
N SER A 772 32.46 -24.33 -27.70
CA SER A 772 33.64 -24.62 -26.87
C SER A 772 33.59 -23.81 -25.58
N ALA A 773 33.96 -24.41 -24.44
CA ALA A 773 34.11 -23.68 -23.19
C ALA A 773 35.15 -22.57 -23.33
N VAL A 774 34.87 -21.40 -22.76
CA VAL A 774 35.74 -20.23 -22.79
C VAL A 774 36.42 -20.06 -21.45
N ASN A 775 37.75 -20.15 -21.44
CA ASN A 775 38.55 -19.82 -20.27
C ASN A 775 38.80 -18.31 -20.24
N CYS A 776 38.04 -17.61 -19.41
CA CYS A 776 38.20 -16.19 -19.20
C CYS A 776 39.46 -15.92 -18.35
N ASN A 777 40.38 -15.11 -18.87
CA ASN A 777 41.50 -14.58 -18.10
C ASN A 777 41.01 -13.45 -17.19
N THR A 778 40.52 -13.81 -16.01
CA THR A 778 40.21 -12.83 -14.97
C THR A 778 41.49 -12.48 -14.20
N PRO A 779 41.85 -11.19 -14.05
CA PRO A 779 42.81 -10.79 -13.04
C PRO A 779 42.27 -11.20 -11.67
N GLN A 780 43.06 -11.95 -10.89
CA GLN A 780 42.68 -12.35 -9.54
C GLN A 780 42.46 -11.12 -8.65
N PRO A 781 41.41 -11.08 -7.81
CA PRO A 781 41.19 -9.98 -6.90
C PRO A 781 42.37 -9.85 -5.94
N VAL A 782 42.91 -8.64 -5.80
CA VAL A 782 43.96 -8.30 -4.84
C VAL A 782 43.28 -8.11 -3.48
N PRO A 783 43.49 -8.99 -2.50
CA PRO A 783 42.80 -8.91 -1.22
C PRO A 783 43.28 -7.70 -0.41
N VAL A 784 42.44 -7.23 0.51
CA VAL A 784 42.87 -6.27 1.54
C VAL A 784 43.81 -6.98 2.50
N GLU A 785 45.03 -6.44 2.63
CA GLU A 785 46.02 -6.96 3.56
C GLU A 785 45.90 -6.29 4.93
N SER A 786 45.66 -4.98 4.95
CA SER A 786 45.52 -4.22 6.20
C SER A 786 44.68 -2.94 6.06
N VAL A 787 44.16 -2.48 7.21
CA VAL A 787 43.51 -1.18 7.39
C VAL A 787 44.30 -0.42 8.46
N SER A 788 44.45 0.89 8.33
CA SER A 788 45.04 1.76 9.36
C SER A 788 44.18 3.00 9.57
N ILE A 789 44.05 3.48 10.81
CA ILE A 789 43.33 4.72 11.13
C ILE A 789 44.32 5.84 11.49
N SER A 790 44.11 7.02 10.94
CA SER A 790 44.78 8.28 11.30
C SER A 790 43.75 9.39 11.55
N GLY A 791 44.17 10.49 12.17
CA GLY A 791 43.30 11.64 12.44
C GLY A 791 43.92 12.58 13.46
N ASP A 792 43.41 13.80 13.52
CA ASP A 792 43.93 14.83 14.42
C ASP A 792 43.80 14.40 15.89
N GLY A 793 44.90 14.46 16.63
CA GLY A 793 44.94 14.07 18.05
C GLY A 793 45.00 12.57 18.31
N VAL A 794 44.98 11.71 17.27
CA VAL A 794 45.22 10.27 17.43
C VAL A 794 46.71 10.03 17.67
N LYS A 795 47.06 9.43 18.81
CA LYS A 795 48.42 9.00 19.15
C LYS A 795 48.37 7.60 19.75
N ASP A 796 49.18 6.69 19.24
CA ASP A 796 49.29 5.30 19.71
C ASP A 796 47.92 4.58 19.83
N GLY A 797 47.05 4.79 18.82
CA GLY A 797 45.70 4.21 18.78
C GLY A 797 44.74 4.79 19.82
N LYS A 798 45.05 5.94 20.43
CA LYS A 798 44.21 6.62 21.43
C LYS A 798 43.88 8.04 20.99
N LEU A 799 42.69 8.48 21.38
CA LEU A 799 42.17 9.81 21.11
C LEU A 799 41.47 10.33 22.38
N SER A 800 41.78 11.56 22.81
CA SER A 800 41.14 12.19 23.97
C SER A 800 40.29 13.38 23.54
N LEU A 801 39.03 13.38 23.94
CA LEU A 801 38.05 14.44 23.62
C LEU A 801 37.39 14.95 24.91
N LYS A 802 36.91 16.19 24.89
CA LYS A 802 35.97 16.68 25.90
C LYS A 802 34.54 16.43 25.44
N SER A 803 33.61 16.22 26.36
CA SER A 803 32.19 16.10 26.02
C SER A 803 31.72 17.26 25.13
N GLY A 804 31.04 16.94 24.02
CA GLY A 804 30.58 17.89 23.00
C GLY A 804 31.56 18.14 21.84
N ALA A 805 32.81 17.70 21.92
CA ALA A 805 33.79 17.85 20.82
C ALA A 805 33.59 16.79 19.71
N SER A 806 34.07 17.08 18.49
CA SER A 806 34.11 16.11 17.39
C SER A 806 35.41 16.20 16.59
N VAL A 807 35.81 15.11 15.94
CA VAL A 807 37.02 15.02 15.10
C VAL A 807 36.82 14.05 13.94
N GLN A 808 37.47 14.29 12.81
CA GLN A 808 37.44 13.42 11.64
C GLN A 808 38.61 12.43 11.68
N LEU A 809 38.32 11.14 11.53
CA LEU A 809 39.29 10.08 11.32
C LEU A 809 39.31 9.67 9.84
N THR A 810 40.47 9.21 9.39
CA THR A 810 40.70 8.66 8.05
C THR A 810 41.15 7.21 8.19
N ALA A 811 40.53 6.30 7.44
CA ALA A 811 40.98 4.92 7.33
C ALA A 811 41.65 4.71 5.96
N THR A 812 42.79 4.01 5.94
CA THR A 812 43.57 3.71 4.74
C THR A 812 43.65 2.21 4.54
N VAL A 813 43.37 1.73 3.33
CA VAL A 813 43.38 0.32 2.94
C VAL A 813 44.66 0.01 2.16
N ASN A 814 45.37 -1.06 2.55
CA ASN A 814 46.57 -1.54 1.85
C ASN A 814 46.40 -3.00 1.38
N PRO A 815 47.00 -3.37 0.23
CA PRO A 815 47.75 -2.50 -0.67
C PRO A 815 46.82 -1.50 -1.40
N SER A 816 47.39 -0.41 -1.92
CA SER A 816 46.60 0.63 -2.60
C SER A 816 45.95 0.15 -3.89
N ASN A 817 46.22 -1.07 -4.37
CA ASN A 817 45.56 -1.72 -5.49
C ASN A 817 44.59 -2.85 -5.06
N ALA A 818 44.28 -2.97 -3.76
CA ALA A 818 43.26 -3.92 -3.29
C ALA A 818 41.94 -3.72 -4.03
N THR A 819 41.28 -4.83 -4.38
CA THR A 819 40.09 -4.84 -5.24
C THR A 819 38.85 -4.31 -4.53
N ASP A 820 38.71 -4.54 -3.22
CA ASP A 820 37.64 -3.97 -2.38
C ASP A 820 38.26 -3.08 -1.31
N LYS A 821 37.99 -1.78 -1.35
CA LYS A 821 38.49 -0.79 -0.38
C LYS A 821 37.38 -0.16 0.44
N THR A 822 36.19 -0.76 0.45
CA THR A 822 35.03 -0.22 1.14
C THR A 822 35.26 -0.24 2.65
N ILE A 823 35.09 0.90 3.32
CA ILE A 823 35.34 1.05 4.76
C ILE A 823 34.01 1.21 5.50
N SER A 824 33.77 0.40 6.52
CA SER A 824 32.67 0.57 7.48
C SER A 824 33.18 0.97 8.87
N TRP A 825 32.44 1.82 9.58
CA TRP A 825 32.81 2.35 10.90
C TRP A 825 31.82 1.92 11.99
N THR A 826 32.31 1.57 13.18
CA THR A 826 31.48 1.20 14.34
C THR A 826 32.02 1.80 15.64
N SER A 827 31.14 1.95 16.65
CA SER A 827 31.51 2.36 18.01
C SER A 827 31.09 1.30 19.02
N SER A 828 31.98 0.94 19.94
CA SER A 828 31.67 0.00 21.02
C SER A 828 30.69 0.55 22.06
N ASN A 829 30.56 1.88 22.15
CA ASN A 829 29.63 2.53 23.06
C ASN A 829 29.21 3.92 22.54
N SER A 830 28.12 3.95 21.78
CA SER A 830 27.57 5.17 21.17
C SER A 830 27.02 6.19 22.17
N SER A 831 26.80 5.80 23.43
CA SER A 831 26.43 6.73 24.52
C SER A 831 27.62 7.53 25.05
N VAL A 832 28.85 7.09 24.76
CA VAL A 832 30.11 7.76 25.10
C VAL A 832 30.69 8.48 23.89
N ALA A 833 30.80 7.80 22.74
CA ALA A 833 31.25 8.43 21.48
C ALA A 833 30.55 7.79 20.26
N LYS A 834 30.03 8.63 19.35
CA LYS A 834 29.39 8.20 18.10
C LYS A 834 30.36 8.33 16.93
N VAL A 835 30.21 7.50 15.89
CA VAL A 835 30.98 7.60 14.64
C VAL A 835 30.07 7.48 13.41
N SER A 836 30.27 8.33 12.41
CA SER A 836 29.65 8.24 11.08
C SER A 836 30.66 8.69 10.04
N ASP A 837 30.96 7.87 9.04
CA ASP A 837 31.95 8.15 7.98
C ASP A 837 33.30 8.67 8.52
N GLY A 838 33.79 8.04 9.59
CA GLY A 838 35.02 8.44 10.29
C GLY A 838 34.91 9.68 11.18
N LYS A 839 33.79 10.41 11.17
CA LYS A 839 33.55 11.54 12.09
C LYS A 839 33.13 11.05 13.46
N VAL A 840 33.98 11.26 14.47
CA VAL A 840 33.74 10.88 15.87
C VAL A 840 33.22 12.06 16.67
N THR A 841 32.13 11.87 17.43
CA THR A 841 31.52 12.89 18.31
C THR A 841 31.47 12.39 19.75
N ALA A 842 32.05 13.14 20.68
CA ALA A 842 32.08 12.85 22.12
C ALA A 842 30.78 13.25 22.81
N VAL A 843 30.17 12.33 23.54
CA VAL A 843 28.81 12.48 24.10
C VAL A 843 28.83 12.64 25.62
N LYS A 844 29.53 11.77 26.33
CA LYS A 844 29.59 11.75 27.80
C LYS A 844 30.93 11.19 28.26
N ALA A 845 31.40 11.58 29.45
CA ALA A 845 32.60 11.01 30.01
C ALA A 845 32.57 9.47 30.07
N GLY A 846 33.69 8.87 29.70
CA GLY A 846 33.83 7.42 29.54
C GLY A 846 34.78 7.06 28.41
N THR A 847 34.85 5.78 28.08
CA THR A 847 35.69 5.26 26.99
C THR A 847 34.86 4.49 25.96
N ALA A 848 35.14 4.70 24.67
CA ALA A 848 34.54 3.96 23.55
C ALA A 848 35.62 3.62 22.52
N THR A 849 35.54 2.44 21.89
CA THR A 849 36.45 2.04 20.82
C THR A 849 35.76 2.25 19.47
N ILE A 850 36.42 2.97 18.57
CA ILE A 850 35.96 3.21 17.20
C ILE A 850 36.72 2.29 16.26
N THR A 851 36.03 1.50 15.44
CA THR A 851 36.62 0.48 14.56
C THR A 851 36.27 0.74 13.09
N ALA A 852 37.27 0.74 12.21
CA ALA A 852 37.14 0.76 10.75
C ALA A 852 37.37 -0.65 10.19
N THR A 853 36.55 -1.11 9.24
CA THR A 853 36.65 -2.45 8.62
C THR A 853 36.64 -2.36 7.10
N ALA A 854 37.56 -3.06 6.41
CA ALA A 854 37.57 -3.22 4.95
C ALA A 854 38.12 -4.60 4.57
N GLY A 855 37.49 -5.30 3.63
CA GLY A 855 37.92 -6.65 3.19
C GLY A 855 38.13 -7.66 4.32
N GLY A 856 37.33 -7.57 5.39
CA GLY A 856 37.44 -8.42 6.60
C GLY A 856 38.60 -8.05 7.54
N LYS A 857 39.42 -7.04 7.21
CA LYS A 857 40.49 -6.50 8.07
C LYS A 857 39.98 -5.29 8.84
N THR A 858 40.47 -5.11 10.06
CA THR A 858 40.02 -4.04 10.96
C THR A 858 41.19 -3.22 11.52
N ALA A 859 40.89 -1.97 11.87
CA ALA A 859 41.73 -1.12 12.71
C ALA A 859 40.84 -0.37 13.71
N SER A 860 41.38 -0.03 14.88
CA SER A 860 40.59 0.61 15.94
C SER A 860 41.35 1.73 16.66
N VAL A 861 40.61 2.71 17.18
CA VAL A 861 41.09 3.79 18.04
C VAL A 861 40.26 3.86 19.31
N VAL A 862 40.90 3.91 20.48
CA VAL A 862 40.25 4.08 21.78
C VAL A 862 40.03 5.56 22.06
N VAL A 863 38.77 5.96 22.18
CA VAL A 863 38.33 7.33 22.46
C VAL A 863 38.03 7.47 23.95
N THR A 864 38.74 8.36 24.63
CA THR A 864 38.47 8.74 26.03
C THR A 864 37.81 10.11 26.06
N VAL A 865 36.62 10.19 26.65
CA VAL A 865 35.87 11.44 26.83
C VAL A 865 36.02 11.91 28.26
N ALA A 866 36.48 13.15 28.46
CA ALA A 866 36.54 13.82 29.75
C ALA A 866 35.33 14.76 29.93
N ASP A 867 34.86 14.89 31.18
CA ASP A 867 33.83 15.86 31.55
C ASP A 867 34.38 17.29 31.49
N ASN A 868 33.47 18.25 31.30
CA ASN A 868 33.78 19.66 31.44
C ASN A 868 33.42 20.10 32.88
N PRO A 869 34.38 20.56 33.71
CA PRO A 869 34.08 20.91 35.10
C PRO A 869 33.13 22.11 35.17
N VAL A 870 32.10 22.00 36.01
CA VAL A 870 31.17 23.08 36.36
C VAL A 870 31.72 23.82 37.58
N PRO A 871 32.10 25.11 37.47
CA PRO A 871 32.70 25.85 38.57
C PRO A 871 31.68 26.19 39.68
N VAL A 872 32.16 26.31 40.93
CA VAL A 872 31.37 26.87 42.04
C VAL A 872 31.23 28.37 41.84
N SER A 873 30.00 28.88 41.89
CA SER A 873 29.70 30.30 41.78
C SER A 873 29.53 31.00 43.13
N SER A 874 29.06 30.29 44.17
CA SER A 874 28.90 30.84 45.53
C SER A 874 28.75 29.77 46.60
N VAL A 875 29.00 30.15 47.86
CA VAL A 875 28.71 29.36 49.06
C VAL A 875 27.90 30.24 50.02
N SER A 876 26.78 29.75 50.54
CA SER A 876 25.96 30.43 51.55
C SER A 876 25.85 29.61 52.83
N ILE A 877 25.68 30.29 53.97
CA ILE A 877 25.51 29.66 55.28
C ILE A 877 24.10 29.94 55.80
N SER A 878 23.43 28.91 56.32
CA SER A 878 22.12 28.98 56.97
C SER A 878 22.11 28.19 58.28
N GLY A 879 21.12 28.44 59.13
CA GLY A 879 20.95 27.75 60.42
C GLY A 879 19.95 28.48 61.31
N ASP A 880 19.49 27.83 62.37
CA ASP A 880 18.53 28.42 63.31
C ASP A 880 19.13 29.65 64.00
N GLY A 881 18.48 30.80 63.88
CA GLY A 881 18.96 32.07 64.43
C GLY A 881 19.98 32.81 63.56
N VAL A 882 20.38 32.28 62.40
CA VAL A 882 21.25 32.98 61.45
C VAL A 882 20.45 34.02 60.67
N LYS A 883 20.84 35.29 60.75
CA LYS A 883 20.28 36.38 59.93
C LYS A 883 21.42 37.22 59.36
N ASP A 884 21.40 37.47 58.05
CA ASP A 884 22.42 38.24 57.32
C ASP A 884 23.87 37.76 57.59
N GLY A 885 24.05 36.43 57.63
CA GLY A 885 25.36 35.81 57.89
C GLY A 885 25.86 35.95 59.34
N LYS A 886 25.01 36.36 60.27
CA LYS A 886 25.34 36.54 61.68
C LYS A 886 24.51 35.62 62.56
N LEU A 887 25.16 35.04 63.56
CA LEU A 887 24.54 34.24 64.61
C LEU A 887 24.93 34.84 65.97
N LYS A 888 23.96 34.93 66.88
CA LYS A 888 24.20 35.33 68.28
C LYS A 888 24.04 34.10 69.17
N LEU A 889 25.07 33.77 69.94
CA LEU A 889 25.08 32.66 70.89
C LEU A 889 25.39 33.15 72.31
N GLU A 890 24.77 32.52 73.30
CA GLU A 890 25.15 32.69 74.71
C GLU A 890 26.34 31.78 75.05
N SER A 891 27.15 32.15 76.04
CA SER A 891 28.33 31.36 76.43
C SER A 891 27.91 29.94 76.87
N GLY A 892 28.53 28.93 76.26
CA GLY A 892 28.22 27.51 76.49
C GLY A 892 27.12 26.93 75.59
N ALA A 893 26.43 27.75 74.78
CA ALA A 893 25.45 27.28 73.81
C ALA A 893 26.11 26.86 72.47
N SER A 894 25.44 25.98 71.73
CA SER A 894 25.83 25.54 70.39
C SER A 894 24.67 25.63 69.40
N ALA A 895 24.95 25.88 68.12
CA ALA A 895 23.96 25.83 67.05
C ALA A 895 24.52 25.10 65.82
N GLN A 896 23.66 24.41 65.08
CA GLN A 896 24.02 23.72 63.85
C GLN A 896 23.96 24.68 62.65
N LEU A 897 25.05 24.76 61.90
CA LEU A 897 25.10 25.52 60.64
C LEU A 897 25.08 24.58 59.43
N THR A 898 24.57 25.09 58.31
CA THR A 898 24.53 24.40 57.02
C THR A 898 25.15 25.28 55.94
N ALA A 899 26.06 24.74 55.14
CA ALA A 899 26.62 25.42 53.98
C ALA A 899 26.01 24.88 52.68
N THR A 900 25.60 25.77 51.78
CA THR A 900 25.05 25.43 50.47
C THR A 900 25.97 25.93 49.35
N VAL A 901 26.43 25.01 48.49
CA VAL A 901 27.28 25.31 47.33
C VAL A 901 26.41 25.44 46.07
N SER A 902 26.59 26.53 45.31
CA SER A 902 25.89 26.82 44.05
C SER A 902 26.84 26.93 42.86
N PRO A 903 26.41 26.56 41.62
CA PRO A 903 25.14 25.90 41.31
C PRO A 903 25.11 24.46 41.85
N SER A 904 23.92 23.85 41.90
CA SER A 904 23.73 22.49 42.45
C SER A 904 24.53 21.42 41.72
N ASN A 905 24.87 21.65 40.45
CA ASN A 905 25.67 20.75 39.60
C ASN A 905 27.17 21.11 39.55
N ALA A 906 27.67 22.00 40.43
CA ALA A 906 29.10 22.28 40.52
C ALA A 906 29.91 20.99 40.78
N THR A 907 31.06 20.86 40.10
CA THR A 907 31.86 19.62 40.11
C THR A 907 32.62 19.41 41.43
N ASP A 908 32.94 20.48 42.17
CA ASP A 908 33.49 20.41 43.53
C ASP A 908 32.54 21.09 44.51
N ARG A 909 31.99 20.32 45.46
CA ARG A 909 31.01 20.80 46.46
C ARG A 909 31.52 20.64 47.89
N LYS A 910 32.83 20.40 48.08
CA LYS A 910 33.40 20.22 49.41
C LYS A 910 33.38 21.55 50.18
N VAL A 911 32.97 21.48 51.45
CA VAL A 911 32.94 22.64 52.36
C VAL A 911 33.93 22.38 53.49
N SER A 912 34.71 23.41 53.86
CA SER A 912 35.58 23.40 55.03
C SER A 912 35.17 24.53 55.98
N TRP A 913 35.13 24.25 57.28
CA TRP A 913 34.78 25.23 58.30
C TRP A 913 35.97 25.53 59.20
N THR A 914 36.12 26.79 59.57
CA THR A 914 37.14 27.26 60.51
C THR A 914 36.56 28.36 61.38
N SER A 915 37.09 28.50 62.60
CA SER A 915 36.86 29.69 63.43
C SER A 915 38.06 30.61 63.33
N SER A 916 37.83 31.91 63.16
CA SER A 916 38.90 32.90 63.20
C SER A 916 39.46 33.10 64.62
N ASP A 917 38.69 32.73 65.65
CA ASP A 917 39.11 32.76 67.05
C ASP A 917 38.45 31.60 67.81
N SER A 918 39.18 30.48 67.90
CA SER A 918 38.70 29.27 68.58
C SER A 918 38.58 29.41 70.09
N SER A 919 39.10 30.50 70.68
CA SER A 919 38.92 30.80 72.11
C SER A 919 37.56 31.46 72.40
N VAL A 920 36.91 32.03 71.38
CA VAL A 920 35.59 32.67 71.47
C VAL A 920 34.48 31.73 71.01
N ALA A 921 34.69 31.04 69.88
CA ALA A 921 33.76 30.03 69.37
C ALA A 921 34.54 28.99 68.55
N ASN A 922 34.21 27.71 68.71
CA ASN A 922 34.83 26.63 67.93
C ASN A 922 33.79 25.98 67.01
N VAL A 923 34.23 25.49 65.85
CA VAL A 923 33.37 24.73 64.91
C VAL A 923 33.60 23.24 65.13
N MET A 924 32.51 22.49 65.27
CA MET A 924 32.54 21.04 65.46
C MET A 924 31.99 20.34 64.21
N GLY A 925 32.64 19.25 63.79
CA GLY A 925 32.14 18.44 62.68
C GLY A 925 32.02 19.21 61.35
N THR A 926 30.83 19.15 60.73
CA THR A 926 30.56 19.69 59.38
C THR A 926 29.82 21.02 59.37
N GLY A 927 29.85 21.77 60.48
CA GLY A 927 29.20 23.09 60.61
C GLY A 927 28.65 23.34 62.00
#